data_AF-A0AAX0KY58-F1
#
_entry.id   AF-A0AAX0KY58-F1
#
_cell.length_a   1.000
_cell.length_b   1.000
_cell.length_c   1.000
_cell.angle_alpha   90.00
_cell.angle_beta   90.00
_cell.angle_gamma   90.00
#
_symmetry.space_group_name_H-M   'P 1'
#
loop_
_entity.id
_entity.type
_entity.pdbx_description
1 polymer ?
#
loop_
_entity_poly.entity_id
_entity_poly.type
_entity_poly.pdbx_seq_one_letter_code
_entity_poly.pdbx_strand_id
1 'polypeptide(L)'
;MSFHSYQFPGATLQLFAAAEDALAQIPPAFGLEATVAVNPYLGQAGENRLQAATRLARVAGARITAPREVIAAWFEAGRVTKQDIAAAAVGAGLDPDEVQKALHAPSPVYCHDPTLADLAARETGQDWPALIADRVGLWAGGHFDKGQALWPAPGGSAFKAWRAFALRDLTPGLHGLRGFCAFVASLPTDPRAAFAELTGRLGLSAEAAPLYLHRLAMSLGGWAQYVRGLGWADGLKGERNALGFEMLVIRLAWEVALLDCFADQLAMPWTQALKAHAAPLEPSHDLRIDLALQEAADQAEERAVAEKLATSGGRGGAPTPDIQAIFCIDVRSEPFRRALESADPGVQTRGFAGFFGLPIAHLGLASDQREARAPVLLEAALNSQVAVSGKADQAERITRRATRAWGRFKLAAVSSFAFVEAAGPLYLGKLLGSAMAQDDAPSPEPVPALDLPSDARIALAGRVLRAMSLTSGFAPVVLIAGHGAHVTNAPHASALQCGACGGHAGDVNARLLAELLNDPVVRKGLSRNGIAIPPETRFLAGLHDTVSDALHLFDEGLGAVPKAHQVRLQAALAKASEIARTARAQALPRATSEADLPRRGKDWSELQPEWGLTGCRAFIVAPRARSLGCDLGGRAFLHDYHWRQDECFATLELILTAPAVVTSWIALQYHGSATAPEVFGAGNKLLHNVVGGIGVFEGNGGDLRVGLPMQSLHDGEQLRHDPLRLSVVVAAPTEAISGVLERHPQLKTLFDNGWLSLQAMDEAGRICARYDGGDWSEPAQAPQIRAA
;
A
#
# COMPACT_ATOMS: atom_id res chain seq x y z
N MET A 1 -21.25 -40.34 2.11
CA MET A 1 -20.57 -39.25 2.86
C MET A 1 -21.50 -38.86 4.01
N SER A 2 -21.14 -39.18 5.25
CA SER A 2 -21.93 -38.80 6.43
C SER A 2 -21.68 -37.31 6.70
N PHE A 3 -22.62 -36.44 6.35
CA PHE A 3 -22.58 -35.05 6.78
C PHE A 3 -22.75 -35.02 8.30
N HIS A 4 -21.65 -34.86 9.03
CA HIS A 4 -21.72 -34.57 10.46
C HIS A 4 -22.27 -33.14 10.59
N SER A 5 -23.53 -33.02 10.98
CA SER A 5 -24.12 -31.72 11.33
C SER A 5 -23.66 -31.35 12.74
N TYR A 6 -22.75 -30.40 12.86
CA TYR A 6 -22.43 -29.78 14.14
C TYR A 6 -23.55 -28.80 14.52
N GLN A 7 -24.08 -28.94 15.73
CA GLN A 7 -24.96 -27.95 16.34
C GLN A 7 -24.21 -27.30 17.50
N PHE A 8 -24.17 -25.96 17.52
CA PHE A 8 -23.47 -25.20 18.55
C PHE A 8 -24.48 -24.43 19.41
N PRO A 9 -24.28 -24.34 20.73
CA PRO A 9 -25.07 -23.48 21.61
C PRO A 9 -24.98 -22.00 21.21
N GLY A 10 -25.99 -21.20 21.58
CA GLY A 10 -26.04 -19.77 21.27
C GLY A 10 -24.81 -18.98 21.77
N ALA A 11 -24.33 -19.29 22.99
CA ALA A 11 -23.11 -18.69 23.52
C ALA A 11 -21.88 -18.98 22.65
N THR A 12 -21.75 -20.21 22.13
CA THR A 12 -20.66 -20.56 21.20
C THR A 12 -20.79 -19.82 19.87
N LEU A 13 -22.01 -19.61 19.36
CA LEU A 13 -22.23 -18.82 18.14
C LEU A 13 -21.82 -17.36 18.30
N GLN A 14 -21.95 -16.76 19.49
CA GLN A 14 -21.43 -15.43 19.76
C GLN A 14 -19.89 -15.39 19.67
N LEU A 15 -19.21 -16.47 20.08
CA LEU A 15 -17.75 -16.57 19.94
C LEU A 15 -17.31 -16.70 18.48
N PHE A 16 -18.09 -17.39 17.64
CA PHE A 16 -17.85 -17.42 16.19
C PHE A 16 -18.00 -16.03 15.55
N ALA A 17 -19.03 -15.27 15.95
CA ALA A 17 -19.20 -13.89 15.49
C ALA A 17 -18.02 -13.01 15.94
N ALA A 18 -17.59 -13.13 17.21
CA ALA A 18 -16.43 -12.41 17.71
C ALA A 18 -15.13 -12.77 16.97
N ALA A 19 -14.98 -14.01 16.52
CA ALA A 19 -13.84 -14.44 15.70
C ALA A 19 -13.87 -13.81 14.29
N GLU A 20 -15.05 -13.75 13.67
CA GLU A 20 -15.23 -13.10 12.37
C GLU A 20 -14.94 -11.59 12.47
N ASP A 21 -15.48 -10.93 13.49
CA ASP A 21 -15.23 -9.51 13.77
C ASP A 21 -13.75 -9.25 14.01
N ALA A 22 -13.09 -10.06 14.86
CA ALA A 22 -11.66 -9.94 15.15
C ALA A 22 -10.77 -10.09 13.90
N LEU A 23 -11.14 -10.98 12.97
CA LEU A 23 -10.41 -11.15 11.71
C LEU A 23 -10.70 -10.01 10.72
N ALA A 24 -11.91 -9.44 10.75
CA ALA A 24 -12.25 -8.25 9.97
C ALA A 24 -11.44 -7.02 10.41
N GLN A 25 -10.97 -6.99 11.67
CA GLN A 25 -10.08 -5.95 12.19
C GLN A 25 -8.66 -5.99 11.60
N ILE A 26 -8.23 -7.12 11.04
CA ILE A 26 -6.89 -7.29 10.45
C ILE A 26 -6.88 -6.73 9.02
N PRO A 27 -5.91 -5.86 8.65
CA PRO A 27 -5.77 -5.40 7.27
C PRO A 27 -5.22 -6.51 6.35
N PRO A 28 -5.59 -6.54 5.05
CA PRO A 28 -5.01 -7.48 4.10
C PRO A 28 -3.55 -7.11 3.77
N ALA A 29 -2.72 -8.12 3.52
CA ALA A 29 -1.40 -7.96 2.90
C ALA A 29 -1.30 -8.78 1.62
N PHE A 30 -0.53 -8.28 0.67
CA PHE A 30 -0.35 -8.88 -0.66
C PHE A 30 1.09 -9.39 -0.83
N GLY A 31 1.27 -10.41 -1.66
CA GLY A 31 2.56 -11.08 -1.84
C GLY A 31 3.63 -10.18 -2.47
N LEU A 32 4.91 -10.60 -2.42
CA LEU A 32 6.04 -9.82 -2.99
C LEU A 32 5.91 -9.58 -4.49
N GLU A 33 5.18 -10.42 -5.22
CA GLU A 33 4.90 -10.27 -6.64
C GLU A 33 4.06 -9.04 -6.99
N ALA A 34 3.24 -8.59 -6.03
CA ALA A 34 2.22 -7.54 -6.22
C ALA A 34 1.98 -6.79 -4.90
N THR A 35 3.05 -6.47 -4.17
CA THR A 35 2.94 -5.74 -2.90
C THR A 35 2.44 -4.33 -3.22
N VAL A 36 1.35 -3.96 -2.56
CA VAL A 36 0.79 -2.61 -2.60
C VAL A 36 0.67 -2.08 -1.19
N ALA A 37 0.72 -0.76 -1.04
CA ALA A 37 0.47 -0.12 0.25
C ALA A 37 -1.00 -0.32 0.66
N VAL A 38 -1.22 -0.67 1.93
CA VAL A 38 -2.56 -0.91 2.48
C VAL A 38 -2.76 -0.05 3.71
N ASN A 39 -3.98 0.46 3.92
CA ASN A 39 -4.33 1.11 5.17
C ASN A 39 -4.21 0.09 6.33
N PRO A 40 -3.26 0.23 7.27
CA PRO A 40 -3.11 -0.70 8.39
C PRO A 40 -4.30 -0.63 9.36
N TYR A 41 -5.08 0.43 9.28
CA TYR A 41 -6.26 0.70 10.11
C TYR A 41 -7.58 0.37 9.39
N LEU A 42 -7.53 -0.35 8.26
CA LEU A 42 -8.72 -0.63 7.44
C LEU A 42 -9.86 -1.25 8.26
N GLY A 43 -9.53 -2.17 9.17
CA GLY A 43 -10.51 -2.81 10.06
C GLY A 43 -11.14 -1.87 11.08
N GLN A 44 -10.49 -0.76 11.40
CA GLN A 44 -10.94 0.28 12.32
C GLN A 44 -11.44 1.54 11.61
N ALA A 45 -11.55 1.54 10.28
CA ALA A 45 -11.95 2.74 9.52
C ALA A 45 -13.34 3.27 9.91
N GLY A 46 -14.22 2.39 10.41
CA GLY A 46 -15.54 2.75 10.96
C GLY A 46 -15.50 3.37 12.37
N GLU A 47 -14.36 3.31 13.06
CA GLU A 47 -14.14 3.93 14.38
C GLU A 47 -13.47 5.30 14.21
N ASN A 48 -13.73 6.22 15.14
CA ASN A 48 -12.94 7.44 15.24
C ASN A 48 -11.49 7.11 15.65
N ARG A 49 -10.54 7.98 15.31
CA ARG A 49 -9.11 7.75 15.61
C ARG A 49 -8.82 7.48 17.09
N LEU A 50 -9.56 8.08 18.03
CA LEU A 50 -9.34 7.86 19.47
C LEU A 50 -9.72 6.44 19.90
N GLN A 51 -10.85 5.94 19.41
CA GLN A 51 -11.29 4.56 19.65
C GLN A 51 -10.34 3.56 19.00
N ALA A 52 -9.94 3.80 17.75
CA ALA A 52 -8.97 2.96 17.05
C ALA A 52 -7.61 2.94 17.78
N ALA A 53 -7.12 4.09 18.24
CA ALA A 53 -5.89 4.20 19.04
C ALA A 53 -5.98 3.39 20.34
N THR A 54 -7.11 3.49 21.04
CA THR A 54 -7.37 2.77 22.29
C THR A 54 -7.38 1.26 22.06
N ARG A 55 -8.07 0.82 21.00
CA ARG A 55 -8.11 -0.59 20.60
C ARG A 55 -6.72 -1.12 20.27
N LEU A 56 -5.98 -0.43 19.40
CA LEU A 56 -4.66 -0.87 18.92
C LEU A 56 -3.59 -0.84 20.01
N ALA A 57 -3.67 0.11 20.95
CA ALA A 57 -2.86 0.09 22.16
C ALA A 57 -3.09 -1.20 22.96
N ARG A 58 -4.35 -1.61 23.16
CA ARG A 58 -4.70 -2.81 23.91
C ARG A 58 -4.41 -4.12 23.19
N VAL A 59 -4.59 -4.22 21.87
CA VAL A 59 -4.40 -5.49 21.15
C VAL A 59 -2.99 -5.68 20.57
N ALA A 60 -2.22 -4.61 20.42
CA ALA A 60 -0.91 -4.67 19.77
C ALA A 60 0.17 -3.81 20.44
N GLY A 61 -0.17 -3.01 21.46
CA GLY A 61 0.76 -2.02 22.02
C GLY A 61 1.12 -0.92 21.00
N ALA A 62 0.33 -0.78 19.94
CA ALA A 62 0.65 0.09 18.82
C ALA A 62 0.19 1.52 19.08
N ARG A 63 1.05 2.48 18.71
CA ARG A 63 0.75 3.91 18.63
C ARG A 63 0.25 4.23 17.22
N ILE A 64 -0.71 5.15 17.10
CA ILE A 64 -1.18 5.67 15.79
C ILE A 64 -0.86 7.16 15.59
N THR A 65 -0.17 7.79 16.52
CA THR A 65 0.23 9.21 16.48
C THR A 65 1.75 9.31 16.38
N ALA A 66 2.29 10.46 15.99
CA ALA A 66 3.72 10.71 16.14
C ALA A 66 4.11 10.69 17.64
N PRO A 67 5.33 10.29 18.00
CA PRO A 67 5.88 10.53 19.32
C PRO A 67 5.88 12.03 19.66
N ARG A 68 5.67 12.39 20.93
CA ARG A 68 5.66 13.77 21.42
C ARG A 68 6.95 14.51 21.05
N GLU A 69 8.09 13.82 21.09
CA GLU A 69 9.40 14.34 20.74
C GLU A 69 9.48 14.81 19.28
N VAL A 70 8.79 14.11 18.37
CA VAL A 70 8.71 14.49 16.94
C VAL A 70 7.88 15.76 16.78
N ILE A 71 6.72 15.84 17.46
CA ILE A 71 5.86 17.02 17.41
C ILE A 71 6.55 18.22 18.09
N ALA A 72 7.30 17.98 19.17
CA ALA A 72 8.11 19.00 19.83
C ALA A 72 9.17 19.55 18.87
N ALA A 73 9.86 18.70 18.12
CA ALA A 73 10.80 19.14 17.09
C ALA A 73 10.13 19.98 16.00
N TRP A 74 8.91 19.62 15.58
CA TRP A 74 8.12 20.44 14.65
C TRP A 74 7.69 21.78 15.25
N PHE A 75 7.38 21.82 16.54
CA PHE A 75 7.07 23.04 17.27
C PHE A 75 8.28 23.97 17.36
N GLU A 76 9.46 23.46 17.73
CA GLU A 76 10.72 24.23 17.77
C GLU A 76 11.13 24.74 16.38
N ALA A 77 10.81 23.98 15.33
CA ALA A 77 11.02 24.39 13.94
C ALA A 77 9.96 25.39 13.42
N GLY A 78 8.97 25.77 14.24
CA GLY A 78 7.88 26.67 13.88
C GLY A 78 6.86 26.07 12.89
N ARG A 79 6.92 24.76 12.64
CA ARG A 79 5.93 24.05 11.79
C ARG A 79 4.59 23.90 12.50
N VAL A 80 4.62 23.73 13.82
CA VAL A 80 3.44 23.68 14.71
C VAL A 80 3.51 24.87 15.66
N THR A 81 2.41 25.58 15.85
CA THR A 81 2.36 26.77 16.70
C THR A 81 1.63 26.51 18.01
N LYS A 82 1.80 27.40 18.99
CA LYS A 82 1.03 27.35 20.25
C LYS A 82 -0.48 27.48 19.99
N GLN A 83 -0.86 28.21 18.94
CA GLN A 83 -2.26 28.36 18.55
C GLN A 83 -2.84 27.05 18.01
N ASP A 84 -2.06 26.29 17.24
CA ASP A 84 -2.48 24.97 16.74
C ASP A 84 -2.74 24.00 17.91
N ILE A 85 -1.81 23.97 18.87
CA ILE A 85 -1.94 23.13 20.07
C ILE A 85 -3.16 23.54 20.90
N ALA A 86 -3.37 24.84 21.11
CA ALA A 86 -4.51 25.33 21.88
C ALA A 86 -5.85 25.01 21.19
N ALA A 87 -5.94 25.18 19.87
CA ALA A 87 -7.15 24.85 19.11
C ALA A 87 -7.47 23.36 19.17
N ALA A 88 -6.47 22.49 18.98
CA ALA A 88 -6.64 21.05 19.05
C ALA A 88 -6.99 20.57 20.47
N ALA A 89 -6.40 21.16 21.51
CA ALA A 89 -6.71 20.85 22.90
C ALA A 89 -8.18 21.17 23.24
N VAL A 90 -8.66 22.36 22.83
CA VAL A 90 -10.07 22.75 23.00
C VAL A 90 -11.00 21.79 22.26
N GLY A 91 -10.66 21.42 21.02
CA GLY A 91 -11.43 20.43 20.24
C GLY A 91 -11.49 19.05 20.90
N ALA A 92 -10.45 18.65 21.64
CA ALA A 92 -10.40 17.40 22.39
C ALA A 92 -11.03 17.48 23.81
N GLY A 93 -11.53 18.66 24.21
CA GLY A 93 -12.02 18.91 25.56
C GLY A 93 -10.93 18.78 26.64
N LEU A 94 -9.73 19.26 26.34
CA LEU A 94 -8.55 19.27 27.22
C LEU A 94 -8.12 20.71 27.53
N ASP A 95 -7.36 20.89 28.59
CA ASP A 95 -6.73 22.18 28.92
C ASP A 95 -5.54 22.46 27.96
N PRO A 96 -5.55 23.57 27.20
CA PRO A 96 -4.42 23.96 26.35
C PRO A 96 -3.06 24.00 27.05
N ASP A 97 -3.01 24.48 28.30
CA ASP A 97 -1.74 24.59 29.03
C ASP A 97 -1.21 23.21 29.44
N GLU A 98 -2.11 22.27 29.72
CA GLU A 98 -1.76 20.87 29.98
C GLU A 98 -1.16 20.20 28.74
N VAL A 99 -1.83 20.31 27.59
CA VAL A 99 -1.36 19.71 26.33
C VAL A 99 -0.02 20.32 25.90
N GLN A 100 0.12 21.65 26.04
CA GLN A 100 1.38 22.34 25.77
C GLN A 100 2.51 21.86 26.68
N LYS A 101 2.23 21.63 27.97
CA LYS A 101 3.23 21.08 28.91
C LYS A 101 3.59 19.64 28.57
N ALA A 102 2.60 18.83 28.19
CA ALA A 102 2.79 17.43 27.84
C ALA A 102 3.64 17.24 26.58
N LEU A 103 3.65 18.20 25.65
CA LEU A 103 4.50 18.21 24.45
C LEU A 103 5.98 17.87 24.74
N HIS A 104 6.51 18.37 25.87
CA HIS A 104 7.91 18.16 26.26
C HIS A 104 8.09 17.03 27.29
N ALA A 105 7.02 16.32 27.63
CA ALA A 105 7.10 15.10 28.43
C ALA A 105 7.46 13.91 27.54
N PRO A 106 8.15 12.88 28.08
CA PRO A 106 8.42 11.66 27.33
C PRO A 106 7.15 11.03 26.77
N SER A 107 7.23 10.49 25.56
CA SER A 107 6.13 9.75 24.96
C SER A 107 5.75 8.53 25.84
N PRO A 108 4.46 8.32 26.10
CA PRO A 108 4.00 7.12 26.80
C PRO A 108 4.24 5.87 25.94
N VAL A 109 4.65 4.79 26.59
CA VAL A 109 4.73 3.44 26.00
C VAL A 109 3.41 2.74 26.23
N TYR A 110 2.75 2.35 25.14
CA TYR A 110 1.50 1.60 25.20
C TYR A 110 1.78 0.09 25.24
N CYS A 111 1.15 -0.59 26.18
CA CYS A 111 1.29 -2.04 26.35
C CYS A 111 -0.01 -2.74 25.94
N HIS A 112 0.11 -3.81 25.17
CA HIS A 112 -1.01 -4.70 24.90
C HIS A 112 -1.44 -5.49 26.16
N ASP A 113 -2.71 -5.88 26.17
CA ASP A 113 -3.25 -6.84 27.12
C ASP A 113 -2.61 -8.21 26.91
N PRO A 114 -2.27 -8.94 27.99
CA PRO A 114 -1.52 -10.18 27.88
C PRO A 114 -2.36 -11.32 27.30
N THR A 115 -1.70 -12.16 26.49
CA THR A 115 -2.13 -13.50 26.10
C THR A 115 -1.69 -14.54 27.14
N LEU A 116 -2.19 -15.78 27.07
CA LEU A 116 -1.66 -16.88 27.88
C LEU A 116 -0.19 -17.15 27.57
N ALA A 117 0.26 -16.99 26.32
CA ALA A 117 1.67 -17.05 25.98
C ALA A 117 2.50 -15.99 26.72
N ASP A 118 2.01 -14.74 26.79
CA ASP A 118 2.68 -13.66 27.52
C ASP A 118 2.74 -13.94 29.03
N LEU A 119 1.66 -14.48 29.60
CA LEU A 119 1.60 -14.87 31.02
C LEU A 119 2.53 -16.06 31.30
N ALA A 120 2.50 -17.09 30.47
CA ALA A 120 3.38 -18.26 30.59
C ALA A 120 4.85 -17.86 30.50
N ALA A 121 5.18 -16.87 29.67
CA ALA A 121 6.56 -16.41 29.56
C ALA A 121 7.07 -15.77 30.86
N ARG A 122 6.21 -15.02 31.54
CA ARG A 122 6.52 -14.41 32.85
C ARG A 122 6.71 -15.46 33.94
N GLU A 123 5.85 -16.47 34.00
CA GLU A 123 5.88 -17.48 35.06
C GLU A 123 6.98 -18.54 34.87
N THR A 124 7.25 -18.93 33.61
CA THR A 124 8.21 -20.02 33.31
C THR A 124 9.60 -19.52 32.92
N GLY A 125 9.74 -18.24 32.56
CA GLY A 125 10.98 -17.66 32.05
C GLY A 125 11.33 -18.05 30.60
N GLN A 126 10.48 -18.85 29.93
CA GLN A 126 10.64 -19.23 28.52
C GLN A 126 9.87 -18.25 27.63
N ASP A 127 10.50 -17.77 26.55
CA ASP A 127 9.83 -16.90 25.57
C ASP A 127 8.85 -17.71 24.70
N TRP A 128 7.65 -17.96 25.23
CA TRP A 128 6.59 -18.66 24.53
C TRP A 128 6.05 -17.90 23.32
N PRO A 129 5.84 -16.57 23.36
CA PRO A 129 5.44 -15.82 22.17
C PRO A 129 6.40 -16.03 21.00
N ALA A 130 7.72 -15.89 21.22
CA ALA A 130 8.70 -16.09 20.16
C ALA A 130 8.73 -17.54 19.65
N LEU A 131 8.63 -18.53 20.55
CA LEU A 131 8.57 -19.94 20.15
C LEU A 131 7.33 -20.22 19.28
N ILE A 132 6.16 -19.72 19.67
CA ILE A 132 4.92 -19.91 18.91
C ILE A 132 5.05 -19.26 17.53
N ALA A 133 5.57 -18.02 17.45
CA ALA A 133 5.81 -17.32 16.20
C ALA A 133 6.76 -18.12 15.28
N ASP A 134 7.86 -18.66 15.81
CA ASP A 134 8.78 -19.52 15.05
C ASP A 134 8.07 -20.77 14.51
N ARG A 135 7.35 -21.52 15.36
CA ARG A 135 6.72 -22.79 14.94
C ARG A 135 5.60 -22.57 13.94
N VAL A 136 4.78 -21.54 14.15
CA VAL A 136 3.71 -21.16 13.21
C VAL A 136 4.31 -20.66 11.91
N GLY A 137 5.31 -19.77 11.96
CA GLY A 137 5.96 -19.20 10.78
C GLY A 137 6.69 -20.24 9.94
N LEU A 138 7.38 -21.20 10.57
CA LEU A 138 8.06 -22.30 9.86
C LEU A 138 7.06 -23.16 9.07
N TRP A 139 5.94 -23.54 9.70
CA TRP A 139 4.90 -24.30 9.01
C TRP A 139 4.21 -23.47 7.92
N ALA A 140 3.83 -22.23 8.23
CA ALA A 140 3.10 -21.35 7.32
C ALA A 140 3.94 -21.03 6.07
N GLY A 141 5.24 -20.79 6.22
CA GLY A 141 6.16 -20.57 5.10
C GLY A 141 6.22 -21.73 4.13
N GLY A 142 6.11 -22.97 4.62
CA GLY A 142 5.99 -24.15 3.77
C GLY A 142 4.60 -24.35 3.17
N HIS A 143 3.54 -24.06 3.93
CA HIS A 143 2.15 -24.25 3.50
C HIS A 143 1.73 -23.26 2.42
N PHE A 144 2.16 -22.00 2.52
CA PHE A 144 1.82 -20.91 1.60
C PHE A 144 2.90 -20.66 0.52
N ASP A 145 3.88 -21.55 0.39
CA ASP A 145 4.95 -21.43 -0.60
C ASP A 145 4.41 -21.33 -2.04
N LYS A 146 4.80 -20.28 -2.76
CA LYS A 146 4.48 -20.05 -4.19
C LYS A 146 5.62 -20.49 -5.12
N GLY A 147 6.30 -21.58 -4.79
CA GLY A 147 7.30 -22.21 -5.67
C GLY A 147 8.75 -21.83 -5.36
N GLN A 148 9.05 -21.39 -4.14
CA GLN A 148 10.42 -21.26 -3.66
C GLN A 148 10.96 -22.63 -3.20
N ALA A 149 10.14 -23.46 -2.58
CA ALA A 149 10.49 -24.82 -2.22
C ALA A 149 10.55 -25.75 -3.45
N LEU A 150 11.57 -26.64 -3.49
CA LEU A 150 11.65 -27.68 -4.52
C LEU A 150 10.56 -28.75 -4.36
N TRP A 151 10.13 -29.00 -3.12
CA TRP A 151 9.05 -29.91 -2.78
C TRP A 151 7.89 -29.13 -2.17
N PRO A 152 6.79 -28.94 -2.90
CA PRO A 152 5.65 -28.18 -2.39
C PRO A 152 4.94 -28.97 -1.28
N ALA A 153 4.44 -28.24 -0.27
CA ALA A 153 3.54 -28.83 0.70
C ALA A 153 2.19 -29.20 0.04
N PRO A 154 1.49 -30.23 0.53
CA PRO A 154 0.13 -30.51 0.09
C PRO A 154 -0.80 -29.34 0.39
N GLY A 155 -1.62 -28.95 -0.59
CA GLY A 155 -2.68 -27.96 -0.39
C GLY A 155 -3.86 -28.47 0.44
N GLY A 156 -4.79 -27.58 0.80
CA GLY A 156 -6.02 -27.93 1.52
C GLY A 156 -6.23 -27.06 2.76
N SER A 157 -6.95 -27.59 3.76
CA SER A 157 -7.20 -26.90 5.03
C SER A 157 -5.89 -26.64 5.79
N ALA A 158 -5.66 -25.37 6.12
CA ALA A 158 -4.57 -24.88 6.94
C ALA A 158 -4.53 -25.59 8.30
N PHE A 159 -5.66 -25.70 8.99
CA PHE A 159 -5.74 -26.35 10.31
C PHE A 159 -5.37 -27.84 10.23
N LYS A 160 -5.84 -28.57 9.21
CA LYS A 160 -5.49 -29.99 9.02
C LYS A 160 -4.00 -30.17 8.69
N ALA A 161 -3.45 -29.29 7.84
CA ALA A 161 -2.04 -29.31 7.48
C ALA A 161 -1.14 -29.00 8.68
N TRP A 162 -1.48 -27.95 9.44
CA TRP A 162 -0.78 -27.60 10.68
C TRP A 162 -0.83 -28.72 11.70
N ARG A 163 -2.01 -29.32 11.93
CA ARG A 163 -2.16 -30.43 12.87
C ARG A 163 -1.28 -31.62 12.47
N ALA A 164 -1.18 -31.94 11.19
CA ALA A 164 -0.27 -32.99 10.71
C ALA A 164 1.22 -32.66 10.96
N PHE A 165 1.60 -31.39 10.86
CA PHE A 165 2.94 -30.92 11.23
C PHE A 165 3.18 -30.99 12.74
N ALA A 166 2.30 -30.39 13.54
CA ALA A 166 2.41 -30.26 14.99
C ALA A 166 2.40 -31.60 15.74
N LEU A 167 1.76 -32.64 15.18
CA LEU A 167 1.82 -34.02 15.71
C LEU A 167 3.21 -34.65 15.72
N ARG A 168 4.14 -34.09 14.94
CA ARG A 168 5.52 -34.58 14.78
C ARG A 168 6.55 -33.57 15.26
N ASP A 169 6.10 -32.41 15.72
CA ASP A 169 6.97 -31.34 16.17
C ASP A 169 7.35 -31.56 17.63
N LEU A 170 8.58 -32.03 17.85
CA LEU A 170 9.10 -32.29 19.20
C LEU A 170 9.61 -31.01 19.89
N THR A 171 9.79 -29.91 19.15
CA THR A 171 10.34 -28.66 19.65
C THR A 171 9.59 -28.13 20.88
N PRO A 172 8.24 -28.07 20.92
CA PRO A 172 7.52 -27.57 22.09
C PRO A 172 7.80 -28.40 23.35
N GLY A 173 7.86 -29.72 23.21
CA GLY A 173 8.18 -30.62 24.32
C GLY A 173 9.60 -30.42 24.86
N LEU A 174 10.58 -30.15 23.97
CA LEU A 174 11.96 -29.85 24.34
C LEU A 174 12.08 -28.51 25.09
N HIS A 175 11.23 -27.54 24.79
CA HIS A 175 11.15 -26.24 25.48
C HIS A 175 10.27 -26.25 26.74
N GLY A 176 9.72 -27.41 27.12
CA GLY A 176 8.98 -27.58 28.38
C GLY A 176 7.46 -27.70 28.24
N LEU A 177 6.89 -27.55 27.04
CA LEU A 177 5.46 -27.77 26.76
C LEU A 177 5.18 -29.26 26.59
N ARG A 178 5.29 -30.00 27.70
CA ARG A 178 5.21 -31.46 27.71
C ARG A 178 3.81 -31.92 27.28
N GLY A 179 3.75 -32.98 26.47
CA GLY A 179 2.48 -33.55 26.00
C GLY A 179 1.85 -32.80 24.82
N PHE A 180 2.50 -31.79 24.25
CA PHE A 180 1.96 -30.99 23.12
C PHE A 180 1.45 -31.85 21.94
N CYS A 181 2.25 -32.83 21.47
CA CYS A 181 1.83 -33.72 20.39
C CYS A 181 0.56 -34.53 20.74
N ALA A 182 0.44 -34.99 22.00
CA ALA A 182 -0.71 -35.74 22.46
C ALA A 182 -1.96 -34.85 22.57
N PHE A 183 -1.78 -33.61 23.05
CA PHE A 183 -2.82 -32.59 23.04
C PHE A 183 -3.33 -32.32 21.62
N VAL A 184 -2.44 -32.06 20.66
CA VAL A 184 -2.80 -31.84 19.24
C VAL A 184 -3.50 -33.05 18.63
N ALA A 185 -3.11 -34.27 19.02
CA ALA A 185 -3.77 -35.51 18.59
C ALA A 185 -5.22 -35.61 19.07
N SER A 186 -5.49 -35.13 20.28
CA SER A 186 -6.83 -35.15 20.88
C SER A 186 -7.81 -34.15 20.26
N LEU A 187 -7.31 -33.09 19.61
CA LEU A 187 -8.16 -32.07 19.03
C LEU A 187 -9.04 -32.62 17.89
N PRO A 188 -10.30 -32.12 17.76
CA PRO A 188 -11.17 -32.42 16.63
C PRO A 188 -10.49 -32.10 15.29
N THR A 189 -10.83 -32.87 14.25
CA THR A 189 -10.27 -32.65 12.91
C THR A 189 -10.95 -31.52 12.11
N ASP A 190 -12.15 -31.12 12.52
CA ASP A 190 -12.87 -29.97 11.97
C ASP A 190 -12.51 -28.71 12.76
N PRO A 191 -12.07 -27.62 12.10
CA PRO A 191 -11.62 -26.41 12.79
C PRO A 191 -12.73 -25.72 13.60
N ARG A 192 -14.01 -25.86 13.23
CA ARG A 192 -15.13 -25.25 13.97
C ARG A 192 -15.39 -26.00 15.28
N ALA A 193 -15.33 -27.34 15.22
CA ALA A 193 -15.42 -28.17 16.42
C ALA A 193 -14.23 -27.90 17.37
N ALA A 194 -13.01 -27.79 16.81
CA ALA A 194 -11.82 -27.43 17.59
C ALA A 194 -11.95 -26.03 18.22
N PHE A 195 -12.43 -25.03 17.47
CA PHE A 195 -12.68 -23.68 17.99
C PHE A 195 -13.64 -23.68 19.19
N ALA A 196 -14.77 -24.37 19.08
CA ALA A 196 -15.76 -24.47 20.15
C ALA A 196 -15.18 -25.14 21.41
N GLU A 197 -14.38 -26.20 21.25
CA GLU A 197 -13.70 -26.86 22.37
C GLU A 197 -12.66 -25.95 23.01
N LEU A 198 -11.76 -25.37 22.22
CA LEU A 198 -10.66 -24.54 22.70
C LEU A 198 -11.17 -23.30 23.44
N THR A 199 -12.13 -22.59 22.87
CA THR A 199 -12.73 -21.40 23.52
C THR A 199 -13.49 -21.74 24.80
N GLY A 200 -14.17 -22.90 24.83
CA GLY A 200 -14.81 -23.41 26.04
C GLY A 200 -13.80 -23.71 27.16
N ARG A 201 -12.66 -24.31 26.82
CA ARG A 201 -11.57 -24.60 27.77
C ARG A 201 -10.88 -23.36 28.31
N LEU A 202 -10.78 -22.31 27.49
CA LEU A 202 -10.28 -21.00 27.93
C LEU A 202 -11.26 -20.28 28.87
N GLY A 203 -12.52 -20.71 28.96
CA GLY A 203 -13.55 -19.99 29.70
C GLY A 203 -13.88 -18.62 29.09
N LEU A 204 -13.72 -18.48 27.77
CA LEU A 204 -13.87 -17.20 27.08
C LEU A 204 -15.35 -16.80 27.02
N SER A 205 -15.67 -15.62 27.54
CA SER A 205 -17.02 -15.04 27.48
C SER A 205 -17.25 -14.22 26.21
N ALA A 206 -18.51 -13.89 25.90
CA ALA A 206 -18.85 -13.06 24.75
C ALA A 206 -18.27 -11.63 24.86
N GLU A 207 -18.05 -11.14 26.08
CA GLU A 207 -17.48 -9.83 26.37
C GLU A 207 -15.96 -9.80 26.20
N ALA A 208 -15.25 -10.85 26.64
CA ALA A 208 -13.79 -10.94 26.50
C ALA A 208 -13.34 -11.36 25.10
N ALA A 209 -14.16 -12.12 24.38
CA ALA A 209 -13.80 -12.71 23.09
C ALA A 209 -13.35 -11.70 22.02
N PRO A 210 -14.04 -10.56 21.79
CA PRO A 210 -13.69 -9.66 20.69
C PRO A 210 -12.25 -9.13 20.80
N LEU A 211 -11.83 -8.66 21.98
CA LEU A 211 -10.48 -8.12 22.18
C LEU A 211 -9.42 -9.21 22.26
N TYR A 212 -9.72 -10.32 22.95
CA TYR A 212 -8.75 -11.40 23.08
C TYR A 212 -8.47 -12.09 21.74
N LEU A 213 -9.51 -12.38 20.93
CA LEU A 213 -9.33 -12.97 19.62
C LEU A 213 -8.62 -12.02 18.65
N HIS A 214 -8.89 -10.70 18.74
CA HIS A 214 -8.16 -9.71 17.97
C HIS A 214 -6.68 -9.64 18.40
N ARG A 215 -6.38 -9.69 19.70
CA ARG A 215 -5.01 -9.78 20.23
C ARG A 215 -4.27 -11.02 19.72
N LEU A 216 -4.95 -12.18 19.66
CA LEU A 216 -4.37 -13.40 19.09
C LEU A 216 -4.12 -13.26 17.58
N ALA A 217 -5.05 -12.67 16.83
CA ALA A 217 -4.88 -12.40 15.41
C ALA A 217 -3.71 -11.44 15.14
N MET A 218 -3.54 -10.39 15.96
CA MET A 218 -2.38 -9.48 15.89
C MET A 218 -1.07 -10.21 16.22
N SER A 219 -1.09 -11.19 17.14
CA SER A 219 0.10 -11.98 17.49
C SER A 219 0.56 -12.96 16.41
N LEU A 220 -0.24 -13.17 15.35
CA LEU A 220 0.17 -13.92 14.17
C LEU A 220 0.96 -13.05 13.17
N GLY A 221 1.16 -11.77 13.47
CA GLY A 221 1.93 -10.84 12.64
C GLY A 221 1.40 -10.76 11.20
N GLY A 222 2.32 -10.67 10.23
CA GLY A 222 1.95 -10.62 8.81
C GLY A 222 1.29 -11.88 8.28
N TRP A 223 1.33 -13.01 9.00
CA TRP A 223 0.61 -14.22 8.56
C TRP A 223 -0.90 -14.02 8.57
N ALA A 224 -1.43 -13.34 9.60
CA ALA A 224 -2.85 -12.99 9.65
C ALA A 224 -3.23 -12.02 8.51
N GLN A 225 -2.36 -11.04 8.22
CA GLN A 225 -2.58 -10.09 7.13
C GLN A 225 -2.54 -10.78 5.75
N TYR A 226 -1.60 -11.71 5.55
CA TYR A 226 -1.47 -12.45 4.30
C TYR A 226 -2.70 -13.32 4.02
N VAL A 227 -3.18 -14.10 4.99
CA VAL A 227 -4.41 -14.90 4.81
C VAL A 227 -5.65 -14.01 4.66
N ARG A 228 -5.67 -12.83 5.30
CA ARG A 228 -6.70 -11.81 5.07
C ARG A 228 -6.67 -11.28 3.65
N GLY A 229 -5.48 -11.12 3.04
CA GLY A 229 -5.30 -10.75 1.65
C GLY A 229 -5.81 -11.81 0.66
N LEU A 230 -5.57 -13.09 0.95
CA LEU A 230 -6.17 -14.19 0.18
C LEU A 230 -7.70 -14.17 0.26
N GLY A 231 -8.26 -14.01 1.47
CA GLY A 231 -9.69 -13.90 1.67
C GLY A 231 -10.30 -12.63 1.04
N TRP A 232 -9.54 -11.54 0.97
CA TRP A 232 -9.94 -10.31 0.27
C TRP A 232 -10.09 -10.56 -1.24
N ALA A 233 -9.10 -11.18 -1.87
CA ALA A 233 -9.12 -11.49 -3.29
C ALA A 233 -10.25 -12.47 -3.66
N ASP A 234 -10.53 -13.46 -2.81
CA ASP A 234 -11.66 -14.39 -3.00
C ASP A 234 -13.00 -13.68 -2.79
N GLY A 235 -13.09 -12.79 -1.80
CA GLY A 235 -14.28 -11.98 -1.52
C GLY A 235 -14.68 -11.07 -2.69
N LEU A 236 -13.71 -10.51 -3.42
CA LEU A 236 -13.97 -9.74 -4.65
C LEU A 236 -14.67 -10.58 -5.74
N LYS A 237 -14.50 -11.91 -5.71
CA LYS A 237 -15.17 -12.87 -6.62
C LYS A 237 -16.47 -13.44 -6.04
N GLY A 238 -16.87 -13.00 -4.84
CA GLY A 238 -18.01 -13.56 -4.11
C GLY A 238 -17.75 -14.92 -3.46
N GLU A 239 -16.48 -15.34 -3.36
CA GLU A 239 -16.08 -16.62 -2.76
C GLU A 239 -15.83 -16.46 -1.24
N ARG A 240 -16.05 -17.54 -0.48
CA ARG A 240 -15.76 -17.58 0.96
C ARG A 240 -14.42 -18.23 1.22
N ASN A 241 -13.63 -17.64 2.12
CA ASN A 241 -12.32 -18.15 2.50
C ASN A 241 -12.26 -18.41 4.03
N ALA A 242 -11.85 -19.61 4.43
CA ALA A 242 -11.78 -20.03 5.82
C ALA A 242 -10.38 -19.91 6.45
N LEU A 243 -9.35 -19.50 5.68
CA LEU A 243 -7.95 -19.54 6.11
C LEU A 243 -7.68 -18.67 7.34
N GLY A 244 -8.24 -17.45 7.39
CA GLY A 244 -8.10 -16.57 8.55
C GLY A 244 -8.64 -17.20 9.84
N PHE A 245 -9.81 -17.82 9.75
CA PHE A 245 -10.41 -18.55 10.86
C PHE A 245 -9.55 -19.74 11.28
N GLU A 246 -9.08 -20.55 10.33
CA GLU A 246 -8.23 -21.70 10.62
C GLU A 246 -6.90 -21.30 11.28
N MET A 247 -6.28 -20.19 10.86
CA MET A 247 -5.07 -19.63 11.50
C MET A 247 -5.33 -19.18 12.95
N LEU A 248 -6.48 -18.55 13.21
CA LEU A 248 -6.88 -18.18 14.57
C LEU A 248 -7.07 -19.43 15.46
N VAL A 249 -7.66 -20.50 14.93
CA VAL A 249 -7.80 -21.78 15.65
C VAL A 249 -6.45 -22.41 15.96
N ILE A 250 -5.50 -22.35 15.02
CA ILE A 250 -4.11 -22.78 15.25
C ILE A 250 -3.52 -22.01 16.44
N ARG A 251 -3.64 -20.68 16.43
CA ARG A 251 -3.12 -19.83 17.52
C ARG A 251 -3.78 -20.12 18.87
N LEU A 252 -5.09 -20.37 18.89
CA LEU A 252 -5.84 -20.77 20.08
C LEU A 252 -5.39 -22.11 20.65
N ALA A 253 -5.05 -23.07 19.80
CA ALA A 253 -4.57 -24.38 20.25
C ALA A 253 -3.30 -24.25 21.11
N TRP A 254 -2.40 -23.33 20.77
CA TRP A 254 -1.23 -23.03 21.59
C TRP A 254 -1.58 -22.43 22.95
N GLU A 255 -2.55 -21.51 23.02
CA GLU A 255 -2.99 -20.91 24.29
C GLU A 255 -3.50 -21.98 25.26
N VAL A 256 -4.34 -22.89 24.77
CA VAL A 256 -4.90 -23.98 25.60
C VAL A 256 -3.82 -24.98 26.00
N ALA A 257 -2.89 -25.32 25.11
CA ALA A 257 -1.77 -26.21 25.45
C ALA A 257 -0.92 -25.65 26.61
N LEU A 258 -0.67 -24.34 26.61
CA LEU A 258 0.04 -23.65 27.70
C LEU A 258 -0.79 -23.66 28.99
N LEU A 259 -2.09 -23.36 28.89
CA LEU A 259 -3.00 -23.38 30.05
C LEU A 259 -3.04 -24.76 30.72
N ASP A 260 -3.10 -25.84 29.93
CA ASP A 260 -3.10 -27.21 30.47
C ASP A 260 -1.78 -27.57 31.15
N CYS A 261 -0.66 -27.24 30.50
CA CYS A 261 0.67 -27.64 30.96
C CYS A 261 1.09 -26.87 32.22
N PHE A 262 0.62 -25.63 32.38
CA PHE A 262 1.00 -24.74 33.47
C PHE A 262 -0.20 -24.25 34.29
N ALA A 263 -1.26 -25.06 34.39
CA ALA A 263 -2.53 -24.70 35.02
C ALA A 263 -2.36 -24.09 36.42
N ASP A 264 -1.51 -24.69 37.25
CA ASP A 264 -1.24 -24.25 38.63
C ASP A 264 -0.66 -22.82 38.71
N GLN A 265 0.09 -22.41 37.68
CA GLN A 265 0.73 -21.08 37.60
C GLN A 265 -0.16 -20.07 36.87
N LEU A 266 -0.94 -20.52 35.88
CA LEU A 266 -1.68 -19.63 34.97
C LEU A 266 -3.13 -19.36 35.35
N ALA A 267 -3.77 -20.19 36.19
CA ALA A 267 -5.20 -20.07 36.47
C ALA A 267 -5.62 -18.68 36.99
N MET A 268 -4.89 -18.14 37.98
CA MET A 268 -5.20 -16.84 38.56
C MET A 268 -4.83 -15.67 37.64
N PRO A 269 -3.59 -15.60 37.07
CA PRO A 269 -3.26 -14.57 36.08
C PRO A 269 -4.21 -14.55 34.88
N TRP A 270 -4.62 -15.73 34.38
CA TRP A 270 -5.55 -15.84 33.25
C TRP A 270 -6.94 -15.30 33.59
N THR A 271 -7.47 -15.63 34.77
CA THR A 271 -8.75 -15.08 35.24
C THR A 271 -8.73 -13.55 35.31
N GLN A 272 -7.60 -12.95 35.71
CA GLN A 272 -7.43 -11.50 35.72
C GLN A 272 -7.35 -10.93 34.30
N ALA A 273 -6.62 -11.59 33.40
CA ALA A 273 -6.52 -11.19 31.99
C ALA A 273 -7.89 -11.24 31.30
N LEU A 274 -8.72 -12.25 31.54
CA LEU A 274 -10.08 -12.33 31.00
C LEU A 274 -10.95 -11.14 31.43
N LYS A 275 -10.84 -10.70 32.69
CA LYS A 275 -11.53 -9.50 33.19
C LYS A 275 -11.05 -8.24 32.49
N ALA A 276 -9.74 -8.13 32.23
CA ALA A 276 -9.18 -7.02 31.48
C ALA A 276 -9.72 -7.02 30.03
N HIS A 277 -9.69 -8.16 29.33
CA HIS A 277 -10.23 -8.29 27.97
C HIS A 277 -11.73 -7.98 27.88
N ALA A 278 -12.51 -8.30 28.92
CA ALA A 278 -13.93 -7.95 29.00
C ALA A 278 -14.22 -6.47 29.35
N ALA A 279 -13.21 -5.71 29.78
CA ALA A 279 -13.39 -4.32 30.16
C ALA A 279 -13.66 -3.43 28.93
N PRO A 280 -14.53 -2.41 29.04
CA PRO A 280 -14.81 -1.46 27.97
C PRO A 280 -13.55 -0.80 27.38
N LEU A 281 -13.63 -0.38 26.11
CA LEU A 281 -12.59 0.37 25.44
C LEU A 281 -12.65 1.85 25.83
N GLU A 282 -12.05 2.18 26.97
CA GLU A 282 -11.93 3.56 27.45
C GLU A 282 -10.55 4.15 27.11
N PRO A 283 -10.48 5.33 26.46
CA PRO A 283 -9.22 5.97 26.12
C PRO A 283 -8.50 6.46 27.38
N SER A 284 -7.18 6.23 27.45
CA SER A 284 -6.36 6.82 28.51
C SER A 284 -6.23 8.34 28.31
N HIS A 285 -5.93 9.05 29.40
CA HIS A 285 -5.69 10.50 29.34
C HIS A 285 -4.52 10.86 28.42
N ASP A 286 -3.44 10.07 28.48
CA ASP A 286 -2.28 10.22 27.60
C ASP A 286 -2.62 10.03 26.11
N LEU A 287 -3.50 9.08 25.78
CA LEU A 287 -3.96 8.89 24.40
C LEU A 287 -4.74 10.09 23.88
N ARG A 288 -5.56 10.71 24.73
CA ARG A 288 -6.31 11.93 24.38
C ARG A 288 -5.35 13.09 24.10
N ILE A 289 -4.33 13.27 24.93
CA ILE A 289 -3.28 14.29 24.74
C ILE A 289 -2.51 14.03 23.44
N ASP A 290 -2.05 12.79 23.22
CA ASP A 290 -1.27 12.43 22.03
C ASP A 290 -2.06 12.66 20.73
N LEU A 291 -3.36 12.35 20.74
CA LEU A 291 -4.22 12.60 19.59
C LEU A 291 -4.47 14.10 19.36
N ALA A 292 -4.61 14.90 20.43
CA ALA A 292 -4.73 16.36 20.31
C ALA A 292 -3.45 16.98 19.73
N LEU A 293 -2.27 16.51 20.15
CA LEU A 293 -1.00 16.95 19.56
C LEU A 293 -0.88 16.55 18.09
N GLN A 294 -1.30 15.34 17.72
CA GLN A 294 -1.35 14.92 16.32
C GLN A 294 -2.30 15.79 15.49
N GLU A 295 -3.48 16.11 16.01
CA GLU A 295 -4.44 16.99 15.33
C GLU A 295 -3.87 18.40 15.11
N ALA A 296 -3.13 18.95 16.08
CA ALA A 296 -2.43 20.23 15.91
C ALA A 296 -1.42 20.18 14.76
N ALA A 297 -0.66 19.08 14.64
CA ALA A 297 0.30 18.89 13.56
C ALA A 297 -0.38 18.72 12.19
N ASP A 298 -1.47 17.94 12.14
CA ASP A 298 -2.26 17.72 10.92
C ASP A 298 -2.85 19.06 10.41
N GLN A 299 -3.45 19.87 11.29
CA GLN A 299 -4.04 21.16 10.93
C GLN A 299 -2.98 22.20 10.50
N ALA A 300 -1.81 22.20 11.15
CA ALA A 300 -0.72 23.08 10.77
C ALA A 300 -0.22 22.78 9.34
N GLU A 301 -0.13 21.50 8.96
CA GLU A 301 0.24 21.11 7.60
C GLU A 301 -0.86 21.46 6.58
N GLU A 302 -2.13 21.25 6.92
CA GLU A 302 -3.25 21.64 6.06
C GLU A 302 -3.22 23.15 5.74
N ARG A 303 -2.92 23.99 6.74
CA ARG A 303 -2.72 25.44 6.54
C ARG A 303 -1.53 25.71 5.61
N ALA A 304 -0.39 25.05 5.82
CA ALA A 304 0.79 25.25 4.99
C ALA A 304 0.54 24.87 3.51
N VAL A 305 -0.23 23.82 3.25
CA VAL A 305 -0.66 23.45 1.89
C VAL A 305 -1.60 24.51 1.30
N ALA A 306 -2.56 25.00 2.09
CA ALA A 306 -3.48 26.06 1.65
C ALA A 306 -2.74 27.34 1.24
N GLU A 307 -1.75 27.78 2.03
CA GLU A 307 -0.93 28.96 1.76
C GLU A 307 -0.08 28.81 0.48
N LYS A 308 0.51 27.64 0.25
CA LYS A 308 1.27 27.34 -0.97
C LYS A 308 0.40 27.35 -2.23
N LEU A 309 -0.83 26.85 -2.14
CA LEU A 309 -1.76 26.87 -3.27
C LEU A 309 -2.27 28.29 -3.54
N ALA A 310 -2.60 29.05 -2.48
CA ALA A 310 -3.07 30.43 -2.61
C ALA A 310 -2.04 31.37 -3.26
N THR A 311 -0.75 31.17 -2.98
CA THR A 311 0.35 31.97 -3.55
C THR A 311 0.68 31.64 -5.00
N SER A 312 0.19 30.51 -5.52
CA SER A 312 0.46 30.08 -6.91
C SER A 312 -0.35 30.83 -7.98
N GLY A 313 -1.24 31.77 -7.57
CA GLY A 313 -1.90 32.81 -8.35
C GLY A 313 -1.95 32.58 -9.86
N GLY A 314 -3.06 31.99 -10.34
CA GLY A 314 -3.26 31.50 -11.70
C GLY A 314 -2.64 32.36 -12.80
N ARG A 315 -1.56 31.84 -13.42
CA ARG A 315 -1.08 32.35 -14.71
C ARG A 315 -2.15 32.08 -15.76
N GLY A 316 -2.86 33.14 -16.15
CA GLY A 316 -3.93 33.08 -17.15
C GLY A 316 -3.44 32.61 -18.51
N GLY A 317 -4.27 31.79 -19.16
CA GLY A 317 -4.19 31.44 -20.58
C GLY A 317 -2.90 30.76 -21.00
N ALA A 318 -2.72 29.47 -20.66
CA ALA A 318 -1.69 28.68 -21.30
C ALA A 318 -1.95 28.65 -22.82
N PRO A 319 -0.93 28.88 -23.66
CA PRO A 319 -1.07 28.70 -25.11
C PRO A 319 -1.54 27.28 -25.42
N THR A 320 -2.20 27.11 -26.56
CA THR A 320 -2.62 25.78 -27.03
C THR A 320 -1.40 24.84 -27.02
N PRO A 321 -1.42 23.73 -26.26
CA PRO A 321 -0.23 22.92 -26.09
C PRO A 321 0.12 22.17 -27.38
N ASP A 322 1.40 22.14 -27.73
CA ASP A 322 1.93 21.31 -28.82
C ASP A 322 2.10 19.85 -28.36
N ILE A 323 2.29 19.66 -27.05
CA ILE A 323 2.48 18.37 -26.40
C ILE A 323 1.62 18.35 -25.15
N GLN A 324 0.77 17.34 -25.03
CA GLN A 324 0.11 16.99 -23.78
C GLN A 324 0.72 15.71 -23.22
N ALA A 325 0.97 15.66 -21.91
CA ALA A 325 1.49 14.46 -21.26
C ALA A 325 0.63 14.09 -20.04
N ILE A 326 -0.05 12.96 -20.13
CA ILE A 326 -0.90 12.40 -19.09
C ILE A 326 -0.05 11.44 -18.26
N PHE A 327 0.28 11.85 -17.04
CA PHE A 327 1.07 11.07 -16.09
C PHE A 327 0.17 10.34 -15.09
N CYS A 328 0.71 9.28 -14.49
CA CYS A 328 0.19 8.78 -13.22
C CYS A 328 0.10 9.92 -12.17
N ILE A 329 -0.91 9.89 -11.30
CA ILE A 329 -1.04 10.82 -10.16
C ILE A 329 0.06 10.69 -9.09
N ASP A 330 0.95 9.70 -9.20
CA ASP A 330 2.02 9.38 -8.25
C ASP A 330 2.85 10.62 -7.85
N VAL A 331 3.13 10.77 -6.55
CA VAL A 331 3.86 11.93 -6.00
C VAL A 331 5.28 12.06 -6.55
N ARG A 332 5.90 10.95 -6.97
CA ARG A 332 7.23 10.93 -7.58
C ARG A 332 7.22 11.45 -9.01
N SER A 333 6.06 11.41 -9.68
CA SER A 333 5.89 12.01 -11.00
C SER A 333 5.65 13.53 -10.93
N GLU A 334 5.27 14.09 -9.77
CA GLU A 334 5.03 15.54 -9.63
C GLU A 334 6.28 16.39 -9.94
N PRO A 335 7.47 16.12 -9.37
CA PRO A 335 8.67 16.89 -9.70
C PRO A 335 9.05 16.78 -11.18
N PHE A 336 8.93 15.59 -11.78
CA PHE A 336 9.21 15.38 -13.20
C PHE A 336 8.26 16.19 -14.09
N ARG A 337 6.96 16.19 -13.78
CA ARG A 337 5.95 16.96 -14.51
C ARG A 337 6.25 18.46 -14.47
N ARG A 338 6.58 18.98 -13.29
CA ARG A 338 6.98 20.39 -13.12
C ARG A 338 8.24 20.72 -13.91
N ALA A 339 9.23 19.83 -13.88
CA ALA A 339 10.47 19.97 -14.65
C ALA A 339 10.19 19.98 -16.16
N LEU A 340 9.28 19.13 -16.64
CA LEU A 340 8.89 19.04 -18.04
C LEU A 340 8.19 20.32 -18.53
N GLU A 341 7.23 20.84 -17.76
CA GLU A 341 6.56 22.11 -18.08
C GLU A 341 7.52 23.31 -18.03
N SER A 342 8.57 23.24 -17.19
CA SER A 342 9.62 24.27 -17.13
C SER A 342 10.62 24.15 -18.29
N ALA A 343 10.85 22.94 -18.80
CA ALA A 343 11.77 22.69 -19.90
C ALA A 343 11.21 23.15 -21.26
N ASP A 344 9.88 23.10 -21.43
CA ASP A 344 9.21 23.51 -22.66
C ASP A 344 7.83 24.13 -22.38
N PRO A 345 7.65 25.45 -22.61
CA PRO A 345 6.37 26.14 -22.38
C PRO A 345 5.19 25.65 -23.23
N GLY A 346 5.45 24.89 -24.31
CA GLY A 346 4.41 24.28 -25.13
C GLY A 346 3.96 22.89 -24.65
N VAL A 347 4.50 22.41 -23.52
CA VAL A 347 4.08 21.17 -22.88
C VAL A 347 3.06 21.46 -21.77
N GLN A 348 1.97 20.70 -21.78
CA GLN A 348 0.99 20.66 -20.68
C GLN A 348 0.97 19.27 -20.05
N THR A 349 1.13 19.17 -18.74
CA THR A 349 0.93 17.88 -18.04
C THR A 349 -0.48 17.76 -17.46
N ARG A 350 -0.97 16.53 -17.40
CA ARG A 350 -2.19 16.14 -16.70
C ARG A 350 -1.89 14.94 -15.80
N GLY A 351 -2.68 14.75 -14.76
CA GLY A 351 -2.55 13.62 -13.86
C GLY A 351 -3.80 12.76 -13.88
N PHE A 352 -3.62 11.45 -13.96
CA PHE A 352 -4.70 10.46 -13.91
C PHE A 352 -4.20 9.17 -13.24
N ALA A 353 -5.09 8.34 -12.68
CA ALA A 353 -4.65 7.11 -12.02
C ALA A 353 -3.91 6.18 -13.01
N GLY A 354 -2.80 5.56 -12.58
CA GLY A 354 -1.85 4.88 -13.48
C GLY A 354 -2.38 3.66 -14.25
N PHE A 355 -3.50 3.08 -13.85
CA PHE A 355 -4.19 2.04 -14.63
C PHE A 355 -4.98 2.60 -15.82
N PHE A 356 -5.09 3.93 -15.93
CA PHE A 356 -5.74 4.68 -17.00
C PHE A 356 -7.18 4.28 -17.32
N GLY A 357 -7.93 3.83 -16.31
CA GLY A 357 -9.32 3.38 -16.49
C GLY A 357 -9.43 2.00 -17.14
N LEU A 358 -8.33 1.25 -17.19
CA LEU A 358 -8.23 -0.09 -17.78
C LEU A 358 -7.89 -1.11 -16.68
N PRO A 359 -8.86 -1.66 -15.93
CA PRO A 359 -8.60 -2.69 -14.93
C PRO A 359 -8.33 -4.02 -15.63
N ILE A 360 -7.05 -4.32 -15.89
CA ILE A 360 -6.63 -5.38 -16.81
C ILE A 360 -6.08 -6.61 -16.09
N ALA A 361 -6.51 -7.80 -16.51
CA ALA A 361 -5.84 -9.08 -16.26
C ALA A 361 -4.94 -9.42 -17.47
N HIS A 362 -3.63 -9.18 -17.34
CA HIS A 362 -2.65 -9.28 -18.42
C HIS A 362 -1.94 -10.63 -18.44
N LEU A 363 -1.89 -11.27 -19.61
CA LEU A 363 -1.07 -12.45 -19.86
C LEU A 363 0.22 -12.05 -20.62
N GLY A 364 1.33 -12.00 -19.88
CA GLY A 364 2.66 -11.67 -20.42
C GLY A 364 3.27 -12.79 -21.26
N LEU A 365 4.40 -12.47 -21.91
CA LEU A 365 5.11 -13.42 -22.79
C LEU A 365 5.60 -14.65 -22.02
N ALA A 366 5.31 -15.84 -22.54
CA ALA A 366 5.70 -17.13 -21.96
C ALA A 366 5.23 -17.34 -20.50
N SER A 367 4.16 -16.65 -20.10
CA SER A 367 3.54 -16.77 -18.78
C SER A 367 2.32 -17.71 -18.80
N ASP A 368 2.09 -18.40 -17.69
CA ASP A 368 0.86 -19.16 -17.41
C ASP A 368 -0.03 -18.45 -16.36
N GLN A 369 0.44 -17.32 -15.84
CA GLN A 369 -0.27 -16.53 -14.82
C GLN A 369 -0.71 -15.19 -15.40
N ARG A 370 -1.92 -14.78 -15.04
CA ARG A 370 -2.44 -13.45 -15.37
C ARG A 370 -2.13 -12.49 -14.22
N GLU A 371 -1.49 -11.38 -14.57
CA GLU A 371 -1.19 -10.29 -13.65
C GLU A 371 -2.40 -9.34 -13.59
N ALA A 372 -2.88 -9.05 -12.38
CA ALA A 372 -3.92 -8.05 -12.18
C ALA A 372 -3.31 -6.65 -12.18
N ARG A 373 -3.24 -6.02 -13.35
CA ARG A 373 -2.74 -4.66 -13.56
C ARG A 373 -3.84 -3.62 -13.34
N ALA A 374 -4.38 -3.65 -12.12
CA ALA A 374 -5.50 -2.85 -11.64
C ALA A 374 -5.34 -2.56 -10.13
N PRO A 375 -6.04 -1.56 -9.57
CA PRO A 375 -6.07 -1.37 -8.13
C PRO A 375 -6.61 -2.62 -7.44
N VAL A 376 -6.02 -3.04 -6.32
CA VAL A 376 -6.46 -4.23 -5.54
C VAL A 376 -7.88 -4.11 -4.95
N LEU A 377 -8.49 -2.94 -5.09
CA LEU A 377 -9.87 -2.64 -4.74
C LEU A 377 -10.86 -3.06 -5.84
N LEU A 378 -10.38 -3.31 -7.05
CA LEU A 378 -11.19 -3.58 -8.24
C LEU A 378 -10.90 -4.97 -8.79
N GLU A 379 -11.92 -5.63 -9.30
CA GLU A 379 -11.75 -6.82 -10.12
C GLU A 379 -11.14 -6.43 -11.48
N ALA A 380 -10.12 -7.17 -11.91
CA ALA A 380 -9.46 -7.00 -13.21
C ALA A 380 -10.34 -7.57 -14.35
N ALA A 381 -11.38 -6.83 -14.71
CA ALA A 381 -12.42 -7.30 -15.63
C ALA A 381 -12.02 -7.35 -17.12
N LEU A 382 -10.94 -6.68 -17.53
CA LEU A 382 -10.51 -6.62 -18.92
C LEU A 382 -9.35 -7.58 -19.20
N ASN A 383 -9.47 -8.42 -20.22
CA ASN A 383 -8.38 -9.32 -20.59
C ASN A 383 -7.44 -8.65 -21.60
N SER A 384 -6.14 -8.78 -21.36
CA SER A 384 -5.13 -8.47 -22.37
C SER A 384 -4.07 -9.56 -22.43
N GLN A 385 -3.34 -9.59 -23.53
CA GLN A 385 -2.20 -10.49 -23.72
C GLN A 385 -1.18 -9.87 -24.67
N VAL A 386 0.05 -10.36 -24.65
CA VAL A 386 1.06 -9.99 -25.65
C VAL A 386 0.61 -10.40 -27.07
N ALA A 387 0.77 -9.50 -28.03
CA ALA A 387 0.40 -9.73 -29.43
C ALA A 387 1.53 -10.46 -30.20
N VAL A 388 1.79 -11.71 -29.84
CA VAL A 388 2.80 -12.56 -30.48
C VAL A 388 2.19 -13.83 -31.09
N SER A 389 2.86 -14.41 -32.08
CA SER A 389 2.45 -15.71 -32.61
C SER A 389 2.63 -16.83 -31.58
N GLY A 390 1.75 -17.84 -31.59
CA GLY A 390 1.85 -18.97 -30.66
C GLY A 390 3.18 -19.74 -30.76
N LYS A 391 3.83 -19.75 -31.93
CA LYS A 391 5.16 -20.35 -32.10
C LYS A 391 6.26 -19.57 -31.37
N ALA A 392 6.21 -18.25 -31.42
CA ALA A 392 7.17 -17.39 -30.73
C ALA A 392 7.02 -17.49 -29.20
N ASP A 393 5.77 -17.49 -28.72
CA ASP A 393 5.47 -17.71 -27.30
C ASP A 393 5.98 -19.08 -26.81
N GLN A 394 5.74 -20.14 -27.59
CA GLN A 394 6.22 -21.49 -27.26
C GLN A 394 7.76 -21.58 -27.23
N ALA A 395 8.46 -20.94 -28.18
CA ALA A 395 9.91 -20.92 -28.20
C ALA A 395 10.48 -20.26 -26.94
N GLU A 396 9.93 -19.10 -26.55
CA GLU A 396 10.35 -18.40 -25.33
C GLU A 396 10.05 -19.23 -24.08
N ARG A 397 8.90 -19.92 -24.02
CA ARG A 397 8.59 -20.86 -22.92
C ARG A 397 9.65 -21.95 -22.77
N ILE A 398 10.14 -22.51 -23.87
CA ILE A 398 11.17 -23.54 -23.85
C ILE A 398 12.47 -22.95 -23.29
N THR A 399 12.89 -21.77 -23.76
CA THR A 399 14.07 -21.07 -23.26
C THR A 399 13.97 -20.80 -21.75
N ARG A 400 12.88 -20.20 -21.27
CA ARG A 400 12.67 -19.91 -19.84
C ARG A 400 12.61 -21.19 -19.00
N ARG A 401 12.02 -22.28 -19.52
CA ARG A 401 12.02 -23.58 -18.84
C ARG A 401 13.44 -24.15 -18.71
N ALA A 402 14.27 -24.06 -19.75
CA ALA A 402 15.66 -24.50 -19.69
C ALA A 402 16.46 -23.72 -18.63
N THR A 403 16.32 -22.39 -18.59
CA THR A 403 16.95 -21.54 -17.57
C THR A 403 16.51 -21.92 -16.15
N ARG A 404 15.20 -22.13 -15.94
CA ARG A 404 14.67 -22.59 -14.63
C ARG A 404 15.17 -23.97 -14.26
N ALA A 405 15.23 -24.92 -15.20
CA ALA A 405 15.74 -26.26 -14.96
C ALA A 405 17.23 -26.22 -14.53
N TRP A 406 18.03 -25.39 -15.19
CA TRP A 406 19.42 -25.15 -14.80
C TRP A 406 19.54 -24.54 -13.39
N GLY A 407 18.67 -23.58 -13.06
CA GLY A 407 18.59 -23.02 -11.70
C GLY A 407 18.25 -24.07 -10.64
N ARG A 408 17.22 -24.90 -10.89
CA ARG A 408 16.84 -26.00 -9.97
C ARG A 408 17.94 -27.04 -9.81
N PHE A 409 18.67 -27.35 -10.89
CA PHE A 409 19.82 -28.26 -10.82
C PHE A 409 20.90 -27.73 -9.87
N LYS A 410 21.19 -26.42 -9.86
CA LYS A 410 22.16 -25.83 -8.91
C LYS A 410 21.71 -25.91 -7.45
N LEU A 411 20.40 -25.91 -7.21
CA LEU A 411 19.81 -25.89 -5.87
C LEU A 411 19.45 -27.28 -5.34
N ALA A 412 19.48 -28.30 -6.19
CA ALA A 412 19.10 -29.65 -5.78
C ALA A 412 20.14 -30.28 -4.84
N ALA A 413 19.66 -31.01 -3.83
CA ALA A 413 20.47 -31.53 -2.72
C ALA A 413 21.67 -32.41 -3.14
N VAL A 414 21.57 -33.10 -4.27
CA VAL A 414 22.62 -34.00 -4.78
C VAL A 414 23.66 -33.27 -5.63
N SER A 415 23.27 -32.18 -6.29
CA SER A 415 24.09 -31.47 -7.27
C SER A 415 24.65 -30.14 -6.77
N SER A 416 24.10 -29.57 -5.70
CA SER A 416 24.54 -28.26 -5.17
C SER A 416 26.01 -28.26 -4.75
N PHE A 417 26.45 -29.24 -3.96
CA PHE A 417 27.84 -29.35 -3.51
C PHE A 417 28.80 -29.58 -4.67
N ALA A 418 28.51 -30.56 -5.54
CA ALA A 418 29.33 -30.85 -6.72
C ALA A 418 29.39 -29.66 -7.69
N PHE A 419 28.30 -28.91 -7.83
CA PHE A 419 28.26 -27.70 -8.65
C PHE A 419 29.14 -26.59 -8.07
N VAL A 420 29.08 -26.35 -6.76
CA VAL A 420 29.94 -25.34 -6.09
C VAL A 420 31.41 -25.73 -6.21
N GLU A 421 31.76 -26.99 -6.02
CA GLU A 421 33.15 -27.46 -6.14
C GLU A 421 33.69 -27.34 -7.57
N ALA A 422 32.90 -27.70 -8.58
CA ALA A 422 33.33 -27.70 -9.98
C ALA A 422 33.30 -26.30 -10.64
N ALA A 423 32.29 -25.48 -10.32
CA ALA A 423 32.04 -24.21 -11.00
C ALA A 423 32.28 -22.97 -10.12
N GLY A 424 32.54 -23.13 -8.82
CA GLY A 424 32.75 -22.05 -7.86
C GLY A 424 33.86 -21.05 -8.27
N PRO A 425 35.07 -21.49 -8.67
CA PRO A 425 36.13 -20.59 -9.11
C PRO A 425 35.76 -19.74 -10.34
N LEU A 426 34.97 -20.29 -11.28
CA LEU A 426 34.47 -19.54 -12.44
C LEU A 426 33.42 -18.49 -12.03
N TYR A 427 32.70 -18.73 -10.93
CA TYR A 427 31.72 -17.80 -10.38
C TYR A 427 32.38 -16.56 -9.76
N LEU A 428 33.65 -16.63 -9.35
CA LEU A 428 34.40 -15.48 -8.83
C LEU A 428 34.52 -14.37 -9.89
N GLY A 429 34.83 -14.75 -11.14
CA GLY A 429 34.86 -13.82 -12.27
C GLY A 429 33.48 -13.24 -12.58
N LYS A 430 32.40 -14.04 -12.46
CA LYS A 430 31.03 -13.55 -12.62
C LYS A 430 30.65 -12.57 -11.49
N LEU A 431 31.04 -12.83 -10.25
CA LEU A 431 30.75 -11.93 -9.12
C LEU A 431 31.49 -10.61 -9.26
N LEU A 432 32.78 -10.62 -9.62
CA LEU A 432 33.53 -9.40 -9.93
C LEU A 432 32.90 -8.66 -11.12
N GLY A 433 32.51 -9.40 -12.15
CA GLY A 433 31.77 -8.87 -13.29
C GLY A 433 30.46 -8.22 -12.88
N SER A 434 29.65 -8.86 -12.03
CA SER A 434 28.33 -8.37 -11.58
C SER A 434 28.43 -7.25 -10.54
N ALA A 435 29.56 -7.15 -9.83
CA ALA A 435 29.85 -6.04 -8.93
C ALA A 435 30.28 -4.77 -9.70
N MET A 436 30.83 -4.94 -10.92
CA MET A 436 31.23 -3.83 -11.80
C MET A 436 30.21 -3.55 -12.91
N ALA A 437 29.42 -4.56 -13.31
CA ALA A 437 28.40 -4.48 -14.33
C ALA A 437 27.08 -4.09 -13.70
N GLN A 438 26.45 -3.10 -14.30
CA GLN A 438 25.11 -2.67 -13.96
C GLN A 438 24.16 -3.49 -14.82
N ASP A 439 23.26 -4.25 -14.21
CA ASP A 439 22.25 -5.00 -14.96
C ASP A 439 21.44 -4.01 -15.81
N ASP A 440 21.33 -4.28 -17.11
CA ASP A 440 20.49 -3.46 -17.96
C ASP A 440 19.01 -3.70 -17.65
N ALA A 441 18.22 -2.65 -17.85
CA ALA A 441 16.77 -2.78 -17.77
C ALA A 441 16.31 -3.88 -18.73
N PRO A 442 15.41 -4.79 -18.31
CA PRO A 442 14.90 -5.83 -19.18
C PRO A 442 14.29 -5.18 -20.43
N SER A 443 14.49 -5.82 -21.58
CA SER A 443 13.88 -5.36 -22.83
C SER A 443 12.35 -5.33 -22.67
N PRO A 444 11.67 -4.30 -23.18
CA PRO A 444 10.23 -4.18 -23.04
C PRO A 444 9.53 -5.39 -23.67
N GLU A 445 8.46 -5.85 -23.02
CA GLU A 445 7.65 -6.94 -23.58
C GLU A 445 7.02 -6.54 -24.93
N PRO A 446 6.68 -7.51 -25.79
CA PRO A 446 5.93 -7.27 -27.01
C PRO A 446 4.65 -6.46 -26.77
N VAL A 447 4.14 -5.80 -27.82
CA VAL A 447 2.94 -4.94 -27.73
C VAL A 447 1.76 -5.71 -27.16
N PRO A 448 1.12 -5.22 -26.08
CA PRO A 448 -0.08 -5.84 -25.55
C PRO A 448 -1.29 -5.53 -26.45
N ALA A 449 -2.28 -6.42 -26.46
CA ALA A 449 -3.56 -6.22 -27.13
C ALA A 449 -4.74 -6.48 -26.19
N LEU A 450 -5.77 -5.64 -26.30
CA LEU A 450 -7.06 -5.84 -25.64
C LEU A 450 -7.91 -6.85 -26.42
N ASP A 451 -8.50 -7.80 -25.71
CA ASP A 451 -9.49 -8.73 -26.27
C ASP A 451 -10.91 -8.19 -26.04
N LEU A 452 -11.36 -7.26 -26.91
CA LEU A 452 -12.66 -6.61 -26.82
C LEU A 452 -13.28 -6.33 -28.20
N PRO A 453 -14.62 -6.46 -28.35
CA PRO A 453 -15.31 -6.05 -29.57
C PRO A 453 -15.26 -4.53 -29.78
N SER A 454 -15.44 -4.07 -31.02
CA SER A 454 -15.31 -2.66 -31.41
C SER A 454 -16.17 -1.70 -30.57
N ASP A 455 -17.41 -2.06 -30.29
CA ASP A 455 -18.35 -1.19 -29.57
C ASP A 455 -17.93 -1.02 -28.10
N ALA A 456 -17.43 -2.09 -27.47
CA ALA A 456 -16.89 -2.05 -26.13
C ALA A 456 -15.61 -1.19 -26.07
N ARG A 457 -14.75 -1.27 -27.09
CA ARG A 457 -13.54 -0.42 -27.23
C ARG A 457 -13.90 1.06 -27.37
N ILE A 458 -14.90 1.40 -28.19
CA ILE A 458 -15.41 2.78 -28.34
C ILE A 458 -15.96 3.31 -27.01
N ALA A 459 -16.80 2.52 -26.33
CA ALA A 459 -17.38 2.91 -25.06
C ALA A 459 -16.31 3.11 -23.98
N LEU A 460 -15.32 2.21 -23.92
CA LEU A 460 -14.20 2.29 -22.99
C LEU A 460 -13.37 3.55 -23.22
N ALA A 461 -12.93 3.81 -24.46
CA ALA A 461 -12.18 5.02 -24.80
C ALA A 461 -12.95 6.30 -24.45
N GLY A 462 -14.26 6.33 -24.72
CA GLY A 462 -15.11 7.47 -24.42
C GLY A 462 -15.30 7.70 -22.92
N ARG A 463 -15.37 6.64 -22.11
CA ARG A 463 -15.39 6.76 -20.64
C ARG A 463 -14.06 7.28 -20.10
N VAL A 464 -12.94 6.74 -20.57
CA VAL A 464 -11.60 7.15 -20.13
C VAL A 464 -11.33 8.62 -20.43
N LEU A 465 -11.60 9.09 -21.67
CA LEU A 465 -11.38 10.48 -22.05
C LEU A 465 -12.25 11.48 -21.25
N ARG A 466 -13.51 11.12 -20.95
CA ARG A 466 -14.38 11.92 -20.07
C ARG A 466 -13.84 11.97 -18.64
N ALA A 467 -13.43 10.82 -18.10
CA ALA A 467 -12.85 10.75 -16.76
C ALA A 467 -11.54 11.57 -16.64
N MET A 468 -10.78 11.68 -17.74
CA MET A 468 -9.57 12.52 -17.83
C MET A 468 -9.86 14.02 -18.04
N SER A 469 -11.13 14.43 -18.18
CA SER A 469 -11.51 15.78 -18.61
C SER A 469 -10.81 16.21 -19.93
N LEU A 470 -10.60 15.26 -20.84
CA LEU A 470 -9.92 15.44 -22.12
C LEU A 470 -10.83 15.01 -23.28
N THR A 471 -11.86 15.80 -23.52
CA THR A 471 -12.83 15.59 -24.61
C THR A 471 -12.63 16.53 -25.79
N SER A 472 -11.79 17.55 -25.64
CA SER A 472 -11.45 18.55 -26.64
C SER A 472 -10.06 19.16 -26.35
N GLY A 473 -9.55 19.99 -27.28
CA GLY A 473 -8.25 20.65 -27.09
C GLY A 473 -7.06 19.69 -27.09
N PHE A 474 -7.12 18.67 -27.94
CA PHE A 474 -6.04 17.69 -28.10
C PHE A 474 -4.82 18.34 -28.76
N ALA A 475 -3.64 18.12 -28.18
CA ALA A 475 -2.38 18.46 -28.80
C ALA A 475 -2.06 17.55 -30.00
N PRO A 476 -1.17 17.96 -30.93
CA PRO A 476 -0.62 17.08 -31.96
C PRO A 476 0.04 15.81 -31.40
N VAL A 477 0.68 15.91 -30.24
CA VAL A 477 1.26 14.76 -29.54
C VAL A 477 0.66 14.65 -28.14
N VAL A 478 0.12 13.48 -27.82
CA VAL A 478 -0.37 13.16 -26.46
C VAL A 478 0.41 11.97 -25.93
N LEU A 479 1.29 12.19 -24.96
CA LEU A 479 2.03 11.15 -24.26
C LEU A 479 1.18 10.59 -23.10
N ILE A 480 1.03 9.28 -23.03
CA ILE A 480 0.46 8.55 -21.90
C ILE A 480 1.64 7.92 -21.14
N ALA A 481 1.98 8.51 -20.01
CA ALA A 481 3.14 8.16 -19.21
C ALA A 481 2.71 7.36 -17.96
N GLY A 482 2.78 6.03 -18.07
CA GLY A 482 2.81 5.17 -16.89
C GLY A 482 4.09 5.40 -16.09
N HIS A 483 4.17 4.85 -14.87
CA HIS A 483 5.44 4.82 -14.14
C HIS A 483 5.74 3.41 -13.63
N GLY A 484 7.00 3.18 -13.31
CA GLY A 484 7.51 1.99 -12.67
C GLY A 484 8.85 2.29 -12.01
N ALA A 485 9.42 1.30 -11.35
CA ALA A 485 10.73 1.42 -10.72
C ALA A 485 11.63 0.28 -11.20
N HIS A 486 12.77 0.60 -11.80
CA HIS A 486 13.76 -0.43 -12.11
C HIS A 486 14.70 -0.62 -10.91
N VAL A 487 14.63 -1.79 -10.26
CA VAL A 487 15.46 -2.15 -9.11
C VAL A 487 15.96 -3.58 -9.22
N THR A 488 17.20 -3.80 -8.80
CA THR A 488 17.82 -5.12 -8.70
C THR A 488 17.90 -5.56 -7.24
N ASN A 489 17.75 -6.87 -6.98
CA ASN A 489 17.88 -7.47 -5.65
C ASN A 489 17.01 -6.82 -4.56
N ALA A 490 15.77 -6.46 -4.89
CA ALA A 490 14.83 -5.84 -3.97
C ALA A 490 13.59 -6.74 -3.78
N PRO A 491 13.45 -7.45 -2.64
CA PRO A 491 12.24 -8.24 -2.36
C PRO A 491 10.96 -7.42 -2.47
N HIS A 492 10.98 -6.18 -1.98
CA HIS A 492 9.86 -5.25 -2.04
C HIS A 492 9.80 -4.41 -3.34
N ALA A 493 10.31 -4.92 -4.47
CA ALA A 493 10.33 -4.17 -5.74
C ALA A 493 8.93 -3.72 -6.18
N SER A 494 7.90 -4.54 -5.99
CA SER A 494 6.51 -4.24 -6.33
C SER A 494 5.95 -3.03 -5.55
N ALA A 495 6.41 -2.80 -4.31
CA ALA A 495 6.01 -1.64 -3.50
C ALA A 495 6.51 -0.30 -4.09
N LEU A 496 7.53 -0.33 -4.96
CA LEU A 496 8.02 0.85 -5.69
C LEU A 496 7.30 1.05 -7.03
N GLN A 497 6.53 0.06 -7.50
CA GLN A 497 5.78 0.17 -8.75
C GLN A 497 4.50 1.02 -8.55
N CYS A 498 3.59 0.97 -9.53
CA CYS A 498 2.34 1.72 -9.45
C CYS A 498 1.33 0.99 -8.56
N GLY A 499 0.95 1.60 -7.43
CA GLY A 499 -0.11 1.09 -6.57
C GLY A 499 -1.47 1.01 -7.28
N ALA A 500 -1.75 1.92 -8.21
CA ALA A 500 -2.96 1.88 -9.02
C ALA A 500 -2.94 0.75 -10.07
N CYS A 501 -1.78 0.17 -10.39
CA CYS A 501 -1.64 -0.98 -11.26
C CYS A 501 -1.37 -2.28 -10.46
N GLY A 502 -1.71 -2.31 -9.17
CA GLY A 502 -1.59 -3.54 -8.36
C GLY A 502 -0.16 -3.92 -8.01
N GLY A 503 0.77 -2.96 -7.93
CA GLY A 503 2.18 -3.25 -7.65
C GLY A 503 2.98 -3.67 -8.90
N HIS A 504 2.44 -3.39 -10.10
CA HIS A 504 3.10 -3.56 -11.39
C HIS A 504 3.42 -2.20 -12.04
N ALA A 505 4.35 -2.20 -13.00
CA ALA A 505 4.62 -1.03 -13.81
C ALA A 505 3.38 -0.64 -14.66
N GLY A 506 3.21 0.66 -14.91
CA GLY A 506 2.13 1.20 -15.73
C GLY A 506 2.38 1.12 -17.24
N ASP A 507 3.35 0.32 -17.69
CA ASP A 507 3.75 0.18 -19.10
C ASP A 507 2.63 -0.44 -19.96
N VAL A 508 2.06 -1.56 -19.52
CA VAL A 508 1.00 -2.26 -20.26
C VAL A 508 -0.26 -1.38 -20.40
N ASN A 509 -0.72 -0.76 -19.32
CA ASN A 509 -1.91 0.10 -19.34
C ASN A 509 -1.71 1.33 -20.25
N ALA A 510 -0.53 1.96 -20.20
CA ALA A 510 -0.21 3.11 -21.05
C ALA A 510 -0.20 2.74 -22.54
N ARG A 511 0.46 1.63 -22.91
CA ARG A 511 0.52 1.13 -24.29
C ARG A 511 -0.86 0.76 -24.82
N LEU A 512 -1.65 0.03 -24.03
CA LEU A 512 -3.02 -0.35 -24.41
C LEU A 512 -3.92 0.87 -24.64
N LEU A 513 -3.83 1.90 -23.80
CA LEU A 513 -4.63 3.12 -24.00
C LEU A 513 -4.17 3.90 -25.23
N ALA A 514 -2.86 4.03 -25.46
CA ALA A 514 -2.34 4.73 -26.63
C ALA A 514 -2.79 4.05 -27.94
N GLU A 515 -2.67 2.73 -28.01
CA GLU A 515 -3.16 1.94 -29.15
C GLU A 515 -4.67 2.05 -29.33
N LEU A 516 -5.44 1.95 -28.24
CA LEU A 516 -6.89 2.10 -28.26
C LEU A 516 -7.33 3.47 -28.83
N LEU A 517 -6.65 4.55 -28.45
CA LEU A 517 -6.95 5.92 -28.89
C LEU A 517 -6.40 6.22 -30.30
N ASN A 518 -5.46 5.41 -30.81
CA ASN A 518 -4.99 5.49 -32.19
C ASN A 518 -5.82 4.63 -33.17
N ASP A 519 -6.62 3.67 -32.69
CA ASP A 519 -7.46 2.81 -33.53
C ASP A 519 -8.46 3.64 -34.37
N PRO A 520 -8.42 3.60 -35.71
CA PRO A 520 -9.32 4.35 -36.59
C PRO A 520 -10.81 4.05 -36.37
N VAL A 521 -11.16 2.81 -36.03
CA VAL A 521 -12.54 2.40 -35.73
C VAL A 521 -13.01 3.07 -34.44
N VAL A 522 -12.16 3.10 -33.43
CA VAL A 522 -12.43 3.76 -32.15
C VAL A 522 -12.60 5.26 -32.36
N ARG A 523 -11.68 5.92 -33.07
CA ARG A 523 -11.77 7.36 -33.37
C ARG A 523 -13.05 7.73 -34.12
N LYS A 524 -13.46 6.94 -35.12
CA LYS A 524 -14.71 7.14 -35.84
C LYS A 524 -15.93 6.99 -34.93
N GLY A 525 -15.92 6.02 -34.02
CA GLY A 525 -16.96 5.84 -33.01
C GLY A 525 -17.02 6.99 -31.99
N LEU A 526 -15.86 7.43 -31.48
CA LEU A 526 -15.76 8.56 -30.54
C LEU A 526 -16.30 9.85 -31.14
N SER A 527 -16.01 10.14 -32.40
CA SER A 527 -16.52 11.32 -33.10
C SER A 527 -18.06 11.33 -33.15
N ARG A 528 -18.70 10.18 -33.37
CA ARG A 528 -20.17 10.03 -33.30
C ARG A 528 -20.72 10.26 -31.88
N ASN A 529 -19.90 10.01 -30.87
CA ASN A 529 -20.22 10.21 -29.45
C ASN A 529 -19.78 11.59 -28.91
N GLY A 530 -19.51 12.56 -29.80
CA GLY A 530 -19.19 13.94 -29.43
C GLY A 530 -17.73 14.20 -29.06
N ILE A 531 -16.82 13.24 -29.24
CA ILE A 531 -15.39 13.41 -28.95
C ILE A 531 -14.61 13.31 -30.27
N ALA A 532 -14.27 14.46 -30.84
CA ALA A 532 -13.50 14.53 -32.09
C ALA A 532 -12.00 14.67 -31.78
N ILE A 533 -11.25 13.58 -31.99
CA ILE A 533 -9.79 13.58 -31.94
C ILE A 533 -9.27 14.04 -33.31
N PRO A 534 -8.44 15.10 -33.38
CA PRO A 534 -7.89 15.57 -34.64
C PRO A 534 -7.08 14.47 -35.39
N PRO A 535 -7.17 14.40 -36.73
CA PRO A 535 -6.45 13.41 -37.53
C PRO A 535 -4.93 13.42 -37.37
N GLU A 536 -4.36 14.57 -37.01
CA GLU A 536 -2.94 14.81 -36.75
C GLU A 536 -2.50 14.38 -35.34
N THR A 537 -3.44 14.31 -34.38
CA THR A 537 -3.12 13.90 -33.01
C THR A 537 -2.65 12.46 -32.98
N ARG A 538 -1.49 12.22 -32.37
CA ARG A 538 -0.92 10.89 -32.11
C ARG A 538 -0.77 10.67 -30.62
N PHE A 539 -1.30 9.55 -30.13
CA PHE A 539 -1.06 9.09 -28.77
C PHE A 539 0.21 8.25 -28.76
N LEU A 540 1.13 8.54 -27.83
CA LEU A 540 2.33 7.77 -27.59
C LEU A 540 2.28 7.20 -26.18
N ALA A 541 2.87 6.03 -25.97
CA ALA A 541 3.05 5.49 -24.63
C ALA A 541 4.49 5.71 -24.16
N GLY A 542 4.65 5.91 -22.85
CA GLY A 542 5.95 5.92 -22.21
C GLY A 542 5.89 5.44 -20.76
N LEU A 543 7.06 5.17 -20.21
CA LEU A 543 7.26 4.73 -18.84
C LEU A 543 8.26 5.66 -18.15
N HIS A 544 7.80 6.35 -17.12
CA HIS A 544 8.66 7.09 -16.18
C HIS A 544 9.24 6.11 -15.15
N ASP A 545 10.55 5.87 -15.20
CA ASP A 545 11.27 5.11 -14.18
C ASP A 545 11.57 6.03 -12.98
N THR A 546 10.89 5.80 -11.86
CA THR A 546 10.96 6.64 -10.67
C THR A 546 12.28 6.55 -9.93
N VAL A 547 13.10 5.53 -10.18
CA VAL A 547 14.44 5.45 -9.58
C VAL A 547 15.40 6.37 -10.34
N SER A 548 15.40 6.27 -11.66
CA SER A 548 16.33 7.00 -12.51
C SER A 548 15.81 8.35 -13.00
N ASP A 549 14.54 8.68 -12.82
CA ASP A 549 13.82 9.78 -13.51
C ASP A 549 13.98 9.75 -15.03
N ALA A 550 14.31 8.61 -15.65
CA ALA A 550 14.27 8.49 -17.10
C ALA A 550 12.83 8.25 -17.55
N LEU A 551 12.41 8.93 -18.62
CA LEU A 551 11.17 8.59 -19.32
C LEU A 551 11.48 7.89 -20.63
N HIS A 552 11.13 6.61 -20.69
CA HIS A 552 11.32 5.77 -21.86
C HIS A 552 10.07 5.83 -22.74
N LEU A 553 10.23 6.24 -24.00
CA LEU A 553 9.16 6.17 -24.99
C LEU A 553 9.14 4.77 -25.62
N PHE A 554 7.96 4.20 -25.79
CA PHE A 554 7.82 2.98 -26.58
C PHE A 554 7.78 3.32 -28.08
N ASP A 555 8.25 2.39 -28.91
CA ASP A 555 8.35 2.60 -30.36
C ASP A 555 6.98 2.64 -31.06
N GLU A 556 5.94 2.13 -30.40
CA GLU A 556 4.58 2.09 -30.94
C GLU A 556 4.05 3.50 -31.26
N GLY A 557 3.56 3.69 -32.49
CA GLY A 557 3.05 4.98 -32.96
C GLY A 557 4.11 6.06 -33.22
N LEU A 558 5.36 5.88 -32.78
CA LEU A 558 6.41 6.91 -32.88
C LEU A 558 6.72 7.27 -34.33
N GLY A 559 6.76 6.29 -35.22
CA GLY A 559 7.01 6.51 -36.66
C GLY A 559 5.94 7.36 -37.36
N ALA A 560 4.74 7.48 -36.79
CA ALA A 560 3.65 8.31 -37.32
C ALA A 560 3.67 9.76 -36.81
N VAL A 561 4.57 10.10 -35.89
CA VAL A 561 4.77 11.45 -35.36
C VAL A 561 5.81 12.18 -36.22
N PRO A 562 5.59 13.44 -36.64
CA PRO A 562 6.60 14.19 -37.38
C PRO A 562 7.93 14.30 -36.62
N LYS A 563 9.06 14.17 -37.34
CA LYS A 563 10.38 14.07 -36.71
C LYS A 563 10.71 15.28 -35.81
N ALA A 564 10.26 16.48 -36.18
CA ALA A 564 10.42 17.69 -35.37
C ALA A 564 9.75 17.57 -33.99
N HIS A 565 8.53 17.03 -33.92
CA HIS A 565 7.85 16.80 -32.64
C HIS A 565 8.51 15.70 -31.82
N GLN A 566 9.01 14.63 -32.47
CA GLN A 566 9.77 13.60 -31.77
C GLN A 566 11.03 14.18 -31.09
N VAL A 567 11.82 14.95 -31.85
CA VAL A 567 13.06 15.56 -31.35
C VAL A 567 12.77 16.55 -30.22
N ARG A 568 11.73 17.38 -30.37
CA ARG A 568 11.29 18.31 -29.32
C ARG A 568 10.85 17.58 -28.05
N LEU A 569 10.01 16.55 -28.18
CA LEU A 569 9.58 15.73 -27.05
C LEU A 569 10.77 15.07 -26.34
N GLN A 570 11.67 14.43 -27.10
CA GLN A 570 12.86 13.79 -26.53
C GLN A 570 13.77 14.79 -25.81
N ALA A 571 13.97 15.99 -26.37
CA ALA A 571 14.76 17.04 -25.73
C ALA A 571 14.10 17.55 -24.43
N ALA A 572 12.79 17.77 -24.44
CA ALA A 572 12.04 18.20 -23.26
C ALA A 572 12.09 17.14 -22.14
N LEU A 573 11.92 15.85 -22.49
CA LEU A 573 12.02 14.73 -21.55
C LEU A 573 13.44 14.59 -20.96
N ALA A 574 14.48 14.70 -21.79
CA ALA A 574 15.86 14.64 -21.34
C ALA A 574 16.18 15.78 -20.36
N LYS A 575 15.72 17.00 -20.67
CA LYS A 575 15.92 18.15 -19.78
C LYS A 575 15.10 18.04 -18.49
N ALA A 576 13.88 17.54 -18.56
CA ALA A 576 13.06 17.26 -17.37
C ALA A 576 13.73 16.24 -16.45
N SER A 577 14.30 15.18 -17.03
CA SER A 577 15.05 14.15 -16.30
C SER A 577 16.26 14.75 -15.57
N GLU A 578 17.04 15.59 -16.23
CA GLU A 578 18.18 16.30 -15.63
C GLU A 578 17.73 17.12 -14.41
N ILE A 579 16.74 18.01 -14.58
CA ILE A 579 16.22 18.87 -13.51
C ILE A 579 15.68 18.04 -12.33
N ALA A 580 14.91 16.99 -12.61
CA ALA A 580 14.35 16.13 -11.57
C ALA A 580 15.44 15.40 -10.76
N ARG A 581 16.46 14.87 -11.45
CA ARG A 581 17.58 14.18 -10.79
C ARG A 581 18.42 15.13 -9.94
N THR A 582 18.71 16.33 -10.44
CA THR A 582 19.48 17.33 -9.67
C THR A 582 18.78 17.66 -8.36
N ALA A 583 17.45 17.84 -8.40
CA ALA A 583 16.66 18.09 -7.19
C ALA A 583 16.65 16.89 -6.24
N ARG A 584 16.48 15.66 -6.77
CA ARG A 584 16.40 14.44 -5.95
C ARG A 584 17.73 13.96 -5.38
N ALA A 585 18.84 14.18 -6.07
CA ALA A 585 20.17 13.78 -5.61
C ALA A 585 20.50 14.38 -4.23
N GLN A 586 20.00 15.59 -3.95
CA GLN A 586 20.20 16.25 -2.65
C GLN A 586 19.46 15.57 -1.48
N ALA A 587 18.40 14.80 -1.78
CA ALA A 587 17.56 14.16 -0.79
C ALA A 587 17.88 12.68 -0.56
N LEU A 588 18.66 12.05 -1.44
CA LEU A 588 18.98 10.63 -1.38
C LEU A 588 20.34 10.40 -0.66
N PRO A 589 20.39 9.49 0.32
CA PRO A 589 21.64 9.15 0.99
C PRO A 589 22.67 8.63 0.00
N ARG A 590 23.93 9.09 0.17
CA ARG A 590 25.08 8.68 -0.66
C ARG A 590 24.99 9.07 -2.14
N ALA A 591 24.00 9.86 -2.57
CA ALA A 591 24.01 10.46 -3.89
C ALA A 591 24.86 11.75 -3.86
N THR A 592 25.85 11.83 -4.75
CA THR A 592 26.75 12.99 -4.85
C THR A 592 26.40 13.88 -6.05
N SER A 593 25.75 13.31 -7.06
CA SER A 593 25.30 14.02 -8.24
C SER A 593 24.08 13.36 -8.88
N GLU A 594 23.42 14.08 -9.78
CA GLU A 594 22.34 13.56 -10.64
C GLU A 594 22.75 12.33 -11.48
N ALA A 595 24.05 12.15 -11.75
CA ALA A 595 24.56 11.02 -12.53
C ALA A 595 24.53 9.69 -11.77
N ASP A 596 24.32 9.73 -10.45
CA ASP A 596 24.26 8.53 -9.60
C ASP A 596 22.90 7.83 -9.71
N LEU A 597 21.81 8.59 -9.88
CA LEU A 597 20.42 8.08 -9.84
C LEU A 597 20.15 6.95 -10.85
N PRO A 598 20.53 7.07 -12.15
CA PRO A 598 20.33 5.98 -13.10
C PRO A 598 21.04 4.67 -12.76
N ARG A 599 22.09 4.72 -11.93
CA ARG A 599 22.88 3.55 -11.54
C ARG A 599 22.33 2.86 -10.31
N ARG A 600 21.66 3.60 -9.42
CA ARG A 600 21.14 3.11 -8.13
C ARG A 600 20.17 1.94 -8.28
N GLY A 601 19.29 1.99 -9.29
CA GLY A 601 18.38 0.88 -9.59
C GLY A 601 19.07 -0.40 -10.05
N LYS A 602 20.26 -0.26 -10.63
CA LYS A 602 21.06 -1.36 -11.19
C LYS A 602 22.09 -1.93 -10.21
N ASP A 603 22.25 -1.30 -9.04
CA ASP A 603 23.18 -1.72 -8.00
C ASP A 603 22.48 -2.70 -7.05
N TRP A 604 22.89 -3.97 -7.09
CA TRP A 604 22.34 -5.03 -6.24
C TRP A 604 22.58 -4.83 -4.73
N SER A 605 23.53 -3.95 -4.37
CA SER A 605 23.85 -3.60 -2.99
C SER A 605 23.13 -2.32 -2.52
N GLU A 606 22.43 -1.61 -3.41
CA GLU A 606 21.75 -0.37 -3.07
C GLU A 606 20.50 -0.65 -2.22
N LEU A 607 20.57 -0.22 -0.95
CA LEU A 607 19.48 -0.44 0.00
C LEU A 607 18.28 0.49 -0.25
N GLN A 608 18.54 1.69 -0.75
CA GLN A 608 17.58 2.79 -0.84
C GLN A 608 17.56 3.36 -2.26
N PRO A 609 17.24 2.57 -3.31
CA PRO A 609 17.29 3.04 -4.70
C PRO A 609 16.51 4.34 -4.89
N GLU A 610 15.36 4.46 -4.21
CA GLU A 610 14.58 5.68 -4.04
C GLU A 610 13.82 5.64 -2.69
N TRP A 611 13.14 6.74 -2.35
CA TRP A 611 12.29 6.85 -1.15
C TRP A 611 10.86 6.31 -1.31
N GLY A 612 10.46 5.90 -2.52
CA GLY A 612 9.07 5.56 -2.82
C GLY A 612 8.14 6.77 -2.58
N LEU A 613 7.03 6.56 -1.89
CA LEU A 613 5.97 7.54 -1.66
C LEU A 613 6.13 8.30 -0.33
N THR A 614 7.34 8.27 0.25
CA THR A 614 7.67 8.96 1.49
C THR A 614 7.36 10.45 1.42
N GLY A 615 6.68 10.93 2.45
CA GLY A 615 6.33 12.35 2.62
C GLY A 615 5.03 12.77 1.91
N CYS A 616 4.33 11.84 1.25
CA CYS A 616 3.00 12.11 0.70
C CYS A 616 2.04 12.62 1.77
N ARG A 617 1.31 13.70 1.45
CA ARG A 617 0.47 14.44 2.43
C ARG A 617 -0.76 15.11 1.84
N ALA A 618 -0.85 15.22 0.51
CA ALA A 618 -2.00 15.82 -0.14
C ALA A 618 -2.46 15.02 -1.36
N PHE A 619 -3.76 15.01 -1.63
CA PHE A 619 -4.37 14.58 -2.87
C PHE A 619 -5.19 15.73 -3.44
N ILE A 620 -4.73 16.32 -4.55
CA ILE A 620 -5.33 17.49 -5.16
C ILE A 620 -6.09 17.07 -6.41
N VAL A 621 -7.40 17.24 -6.38
CA VAL A 621 -8.34 16.97 -7.47
C VAL A 621 -8.81 18.29 -8.04
N ALA A 622 -8.06 18.81 -9.01
CA ALA A 622 -8.28 20.13 -9.59
C ALA A 622 -7.67 20.24 -10.99
N PRO A 623 -8.09 21.22 -11.81
CA PRO A 623 -7.38 21.50 -13.06
C PRO A 623 -5.90 21.80 -12.80
N ARG A 624 -4.99 21.30 -13.66
CA ARG A 624 -3.54 21.52 -13.52
C ARG A 624 -3.17 22.98 -13.30
N ALA A 625 -3.90 23.91 -13.91
CA ALA A 625 -3.72 25.35 -13.75
C ALA A 625 -3.76 25.84 -12.30
N ARG A 626 -4.37 25.10 -11.36
CA ARG A 626 -4.44 25.43 -9.93
C ARG A 626 -3.18 25.15 -9.14
N SER A 627 -2.29 24.32 -9.68
CA SER A 627 -1.02 23.94 -9.04
C SER A 627 0.18 24.24 -9.94
N LEU A 628 -0.03 24.88 -11.09
CA LEU A 628 1.01 25.17 -12.07
C LEU A 628 2.05 26.11 -11.45
N GLY A 629 3.33 25.73 -11.52
CA GLY A 629 4.42 26.50 -10.91
C GLY A 629 4.48 26.46 -9.38
N CYS A 630 3.58 25.74 -8.71
CA CYS A 630 3.65 25.49 -7.27
C CYS A 630 4.60 24.31 -7.02
N ASP A 631 5.62 24.51 -6.18
CA ASP A 631 6.48 23.41 -5.71
C ASP A 631 5.83 22.71 -4.50
N LEU A 632 5.20 21.57 -4.77
CA LEU A 632 4.58 20.72 -3.74
C LEU A 632 5.58 19.72 -3.12
N GLY A 633 6.84 19.76 -3.56
CA GLY A 633 7.96 19.00 -3.03
C GLY A 633 7.93 17.50 -3.29
N GLY A 634 7.18 17.01 -4.29
CA GLY A 634 6.98 15.58 -4.52
C GLY A 634 6.12 14.92 -3.45
N ARG A 635 5.20 15.67 -2.84
CA ARG A 635 4.39 15.22 -1.69
C ARG A 635 2.88 15.26 -1.91
N ALA A 636 2.46 15.60 -3.13
CA ALA A 636 1.05 15.69 -3.50
C ALA A 636 0.75 14.77 -4.68
N PHE A 637 -0.29 13.96 -4.52
CA PHE A 637 -0.92 13.26 -5.63
C PHE A 637 -1.74 14.27 -6.43
N LEU A 638 -1.54 14.34 -7.75
CA LEU A 638 -2.16 15.37 -8.58
C LEU A 638 -3.07 14.75 -9.63
N HIS A 639 -4.40 14.88 -9.45
CA HIS A 639 -5.41 14.43 -10.40
C HIS A 639 -6.05 15.61 -11.12
N ASP A 640 -6.00 15.59 -12.45
CA ASP A 640 -6.64 16.62 -13.27
C ASP A 640 -8.15 16.38 -13.32
N TYR A 641 -8.94 17.42 -13.03
CA TYR A 641 -10.40 17.31 -12.98
C TYR A 641 -11.07 18.65 -13.26
N HIS A 642 -12.04 18.68 -14.19
CA HIS A 642 -12.83 19.86 -14.53
C HIS A 642 -14.32 19.65 -14.25
N TRP A 643 -14.79 20.03 -13.07
CA TRP A 643 -16.16 19.74 -12.62
C TRP A 643 -17.28 20.25 -13.53
N ARG A 644 -17.06 21.36 -14.26
CA ARG A 644 -18.04 21.89 -15.23
C ARG A 644 -18.28 20.98 -16.44
N GLN A 645 -17.34 20.08 -16.72
CA GLN A 645 -17.45 19.08 -17.79
C GLN A 645 -18.03 17.76 -17.27
N ASP A 646 -18.24 17.65 -15.95
CA ASP A 646 -18.67 16.42 -15.30
C ASP A 646 -20.19 16.38 -15.15
N GLU A 647 -20.85 15.73 -16.10
CA GLU A 647 -22.29 15.54 -16.07
C GLU A 647 -22.70 14.76 -14.82
N CYS A 648 -23.58 15.36 -14.01
CA CYS A 648 -24.07 14.78 -12.75
C CYS A 648 -22.98 14.43 -11.72
N PHE A 649 -21.77 14.99 -11.85
CA PHE A 649 -20.64 14.70 -10.96
C PHE A 649 -20.21 13.22 -10.91
N ALA A 650 -20.43 12.47 -12.00
CA ALA A 650 -20.10 11.05 -12.07
C ALA A 650 -18.59 10.79 -12.01
N THR A 651 -17.78 11.69 -12.58
CA THR A 651 -16.32 11.62 -12.53
C THR A 651 -15.80 11.98 -11.13
N LEU A 652 -16.38 12.98 -10.46
CA LEU A 652 -16.09 13.28 -9.06
C LEU A 652 -16.35 12.06 -8.18
N GLU A 653 -17.51 11.43 -8.36
CA GLU A 653 -17.87 10.21 -7.64
C GLU A 653 -16.84 9.10 -7.87
N LEU A 654 -16.41 8.88 -9.12
CA LEU A 654 -15.35 7.92 -9.46
C LEU A 654 -14.02 8.28 -8.78
N ILE A 655 -13.63 9.55 -8.76
CA ILE A 655 -12.36 10.00 -8.20
C ILE A 655 -12.34 9.80 -6.68
N LEU A 656 -13.42 10.14 -6.00
CA LEU A 656 -13.52 10.02 -4.54
C LEU A 656 -13.69 8.57 -4.08
N THR A 657 -14.34 7.71 -4.87
CA THR A 657 -14.57 6.30 -4.49
C THR A 657 -13.41 5.37 -4.83
N ALA A 658 -12.50 5.77 -5.74
CA ALA A 658 -11.35 4.95 -6.12
C ALA A 658 -9.99 5.65 -5.89
N PRO A 659 -9.54 6.65 -6.69
CA PRO A 659 -8.28 7.36 -6.44
C PRO A 659 -8.08 7.86 -5.01
N ALA A 660 -9.08 8.51 -4.38
CA ALA A 660 -8.94 8.99 -3.01
C ALA A 660 -8.77 7.86 -1.99
N VAL A 661 -9.44 6.72 -2.21
CA VAL A 661 -9.28 5.53 -1.37
C VAL A 661 -7.88 4.94 -1.55
N VAL A 662 -7.38 4.82 -2.79
CA VAL A 662 -6.02 4.33 -3.06
C VAL A 662 -4.95 5.23 -2.43
N THR A 663 -5.06 6.55 -2.58
CA THR A 663 -4.11 7.49 -1.96
C THR A 663 -4.19 7.47 -0.43
N SER A 664 -5.38 7.23 0.15
CA SER A 664 -5.53 7.02 1.59
C SER A 664 -4.79 5.79 2.09
N TRP A 665 -4.87 4.66 1.36
CA TRP A 665 -4.17 3.42 1.72
C TRP A 665 -2.66 3.62 1.70
N ILE A 666 -2.15 4.32 0.69
CA ILE A 666 -0.74 4.68 0.62
C ILE A 666 -0.34 5.53 1.83
N ALA A 667 -1.01 6.67 2.05
CA ALA A 667 -0.64 7.58 3.12
C ALA A 667 -0.67 6.90 4.50
N LEU A 668 -1.73 6.11 4.78
CA LEU A 668 -1.87 5.43 6.06
C LEU A 668 -0.90 4.25 6.24
N GLN A 669 -0.45 3.58 5.17
CA GLN A 669 0.65 2.59 5.26
C GLN A 669 1.95 3.26 5.71
N TYR A 670 2.30 4.38 5.09
CA TYR A 670 3.51 5.13 5.45
C TYR A 670 3.40 5.67 6.88
N HIS A 671 2.23 6.18 7.26
CA HIS A 671 1.92 6.64 8.61
C HIS A 671 2.09 5.52 9.66
N GLY A 672 1.47 4.36 9.44
CA GLY A 672 1.57 3.22 10.36
C GLY A 672 2.97 2.65 10.46
N SER A 673 3.68 2.57 9.34
CA SER A 673 5.08 2.10 9.31
C SER A 673 6.04 3.06 10.01
N ALA A 674 5.69 4.35 10.09
CA ALA A 674 6.43 5.37 10.83
C ALA A 674 6.10 5.40 12.33
N THR A 675 4.83 5.22 12.70
CA THR A 675 4.35 5.38 14.09
C THR A 675 4.41 4.10 14.92
N ALA A 676 4.29 2.94 14.28
CA ALA A 676 4.41 1.62 14.91
C ALA A 676 5.15 0.63 13.98
N PRO A 677 6.45 0.85 13.69
CA PRO A 677 7.24 0.04 12.77
C PRO A 677 7.30 -1.45 13.14
N GLU A 678 7.23 -1.78 14.43
CA GLU A 678 7.25 -3.18 14.88
C GLU A 678 5.99 -3.97 14.49
N VAL A 679 4.87 -3.27 14.31
CA VAL A 679 3.55 -3.88 14.01
C VAL A 679 3.21 -3.73 12.52
N PHE A 680 3.48 -2.56 11.94
CA PHE A 680 3.07 -2.22 10.57
C PHE A 680 4.24 -2.01 9.59
N GLY A 681 5.49 -2.13 10.06
CA GLY A 681 6.68 -2.09 9.23
C GLY A 681 7.14 -3.49 8.80
N ALA A 682 8.19 -3.52 7.98
CA ALA A 682 8.88 -4.75 7.61
C ALA A 682 10.26 -4.91 8.27
N GLY A 683 10.58 -4.11 9.27
CA GLY A 683 11.88 -4.16 9.94
C GLY A 683 13.04 -3.73 9.05
N ASN A 684 14.23 -4.22 9.37
CA ASN A 684 15.47 -3.85 8.69
C ASN A 684 15.71 -4.70 7.42
N LYS A 685 15.74 -4.03 6.25
CA LYS A 685 15.96 -4.64 4.94
C LYS A 685 17.25 -5.47 4.84
N LEU A 686 18.28 -5.14 5.62
CA LEU A 686 19.54 -5.88 5.64
C LEU A 686 19.42 -7.31 6.19
N LEU A 687 18.38 -7.57 6.96
CA LEU A 687 18.13 -8.86 7.60
C LEU A 687 17.04 -9.66 6.89
N HIS A 688 16.55 -9.18 5.75
CA HIS A 688 15.42 -9.78 5.04
C HIS A 688 15.79 -11.11 4.40
N ASN A 689 15.02 -12.15 4.74
CA ASN A 689 15.03 -13.44 4.05
C ASN A 689 13.68 -13.69 3.39
N VAL A 690 13.67 -13.88 2.07
CA VAL A 690 12.44 -14.17 1.32
C VAL A 690 11.88 -15.53 1.74
N VAL A 691 10.59 -15.56 2.07
CA VAL A 691 9.85 -16.77 2.44
C VAL A 691 8.69 -16.99 1.47
N GLY A 692 8.60 -18.21 0.92
CA GLY A 692 7.53 -18.67 0.04
C GLY A 692 7.32 -17.85 -1.23
N GLY A 693 8.20 -16.91 -1.58
CA GLY A 693 7.93 -15.88 -2.59
C GLY A 693 6.79 -14.91 -2.24
N ILE A 694 6.31 -14.91 -0.99
CA ILE A 694 5.12 -14.16 -0.55
C ILE A 694 5.43 -13.02 0.41
N GLY A 695 6.56 -13.06 1.10
CA GLY A 695 6.98 -12.00 2.02
C GLY A 695 8.40 -12.24 2.51
N VAL A 696 8.78 -11.57 3.59
CA VAL A 696 10.11 -11.67 4.18
C VAL A 696 10.04 -11.97 5.67
N PHE A 697 11.05 -12.66 6.19
CA PHE A 697 11.42 -12.64 7.60
C PHE A 697 12.50 -11.61 7.86
N GLU A 698 12.51 -11.04 9.06
CA GLU A 698 13.64 -10.28 9.56
C GLU A 698 14.51 -11.20 10.42
N GLY A 699 15.60 -11.70 9.85
CA GLY A 699 16.42 -12.75 10.46
C GLY A 699 16.04 -14.15 9.96
N ASN A 700 16.24 -15.17 10.78
CA ASN A 700 16.20 -16.58 10.38
C ASN A 700 14.80 -17.22 10.37
N GLY A 701 13.77 -16.55 10.88
CA GLY A 701 12.41 -17.10 11.01
C GLY A 701 11.47 -16.14 11.73
N GLY A 702 10.33 -16.66 12.18
CA GLY A 702 9.34 -15.93 12.97
C GLY A 702 8.18 -15.36 12.15
N ASP A 703 7.81 -14.11 12.45
CA ASP A 703 6.67 -13.45 11.85
C ASP A 703 6.95 -12.98 10.42
N LEU A 704 5.97 -13.18 9.54
CA LEU A 704 5.99 -12.57 8.22
C LEU A 704 5.94 -11.05 8.36
N ARG A 705 6.86 -10.36 7.69
CA ARG A 705 6.95 -8.89 7.64
C ARG A 705 6.33 -8.39 6.32
N VAL A 706 5.23 -7.65 6.40
CA VAL A 706 4.39 -7.26 5.25
C VAL A 706 4.31 -5.74 4.99
N GLY A 707 4.85 -4.93 5.91
CA GLY A 707 4.87 -3.48 5.81
C GLY A 707 6.00 -2.90 4.94
N LEU A 708 6.34 -1.64 5.20
CA LEU A 708 7.48 -0.99 4.55
C LEU A 708 8.78 -1.24 5.34
N PRO A 709 9.91 -1.54 4.66
CA PRO A 709 11.18 -1.67 5.34
C PRO A 709 11.65 -0.32 5.88
N MET A 710 12.41 -0.34 6.99
CA MET A 710 12.95 0.85 7.64
C MET A 710 13.70 1.76 6.65
N GLN A 711 14.47 1.17 5.74
CA GLN A 711 15.23 1.90 4.72
C GLN A 711 14.37 2.68 3.72
N SER A 712 13.08 2.38 3.58
CA SER A 712 12.17 3.19 2.75
C SER A 712 11.68 4.46 3.46
N LEU A 713 11.89 4.57 4.77
CA LEU A 713 11.35 5.64 5.61
C LEU A 713 12.41 6.40 6.40
N HIS A 714 13.59 5.82 6.62
CA HIS A 714 14.61 6.33 7.53
C HIS A 714 15.99 6.35 6.85
N ASP A 715 16.76 7.43 7.02
CA ASP A 715 18.11 7.59 6.42
C ASP A 715 19.25 7.07 7.29
N GLY A 716 18.94 6.69 8.54
CA GLY A 716 19.91 6.23 9.55
C GLY A 716 20.02 7.20 10.72
N GLU A 717 19.61 8.46 10.52
CA GLU A 717 19.60 9.51 11.55
C GLU A 717 18.18 9.95 11.87
N GLN A 718 17.34 10.12 10.85
CA GLN A 718 15.98 10.63 10.99
C GLN A 718 14.98 9.97 10.05
N LEU A 719 13.72 10.02 10.48
CA LEU A 719 12.58 9.64 9.66
C LEU A 719 12.38 10.68 8.55
N ARG A 720 12.23 10.22 7.31
CA ARG A 720 11.98 11.03 6.12
C ARG A 720 10.51 11.22 5.81
N HIS A 721 9.65 10.38 6.39
CA HIS A 721 8.20 10.51 6.30
C HIS A 721 7.67 11.26 7.52
N ASP A 722 6.93 12.34 7.31
CA ASP A 722 6.12 12.93 8.38
C ASP A 722 4.81 12.13 8.48
N PRO A 723 4.49 11.45 9.62
CA PRO A 723 3.24 10.74 9.80
C PRO A 723 2.09 11.73 10.06
N LEU A 724 1.62 12.36 8.98
CA LEU A 724 0.56 13.36 8.98
C LEU A 724 -0.66 12.85 8.20
N ARG A 725 -1.84 13.33 8.59
CA ARG A 725 -3.08 13.02 7.88
C ARG A 725 -3.05 13.53 6.44
N LEU A 726 -3.48 12.68 5.50
CA LEU A 726 -3.61 13.06 4.09
C LEU A 726 -4.76 14.07 3.90
N SER A 727 -4.44 15.23 3.32
CA SER A 727 -5.43 16.24 2.93
C SER A 727 -5.95 16.02 1.51
N VAL A 728 -7.26 15.81 1.37
CA VAL A 728 -7.95 15.70 0.09
C VAL A 728 -8.53 17.07 -0.28
N VAL A 729 -7.99 17.68 -1.32
CA VAL A 729 -8.39 19.02 -1.80
C VAL A 729 -9.11 18.88 -3.13
N VAL A 730 -10.38 19.30 -3.18
CA VAL A 730 -11.25 19.10 -4.35
C VAL A 730 -11.75 20.43 -4.90
N ALA A 731 -11.52 20.68 -6.19
CA ALA A 731 -12.10 21.81 -6.91
C ALA A 731 -13.49 21.47 -7.46
N ALA A 732 -14.51 21.47 -6.59
CA ALA A 732 -15.92 21.26 -6.92
C ALA A 732 -16.82 21.95 -5.88
N PRO A 733 -18.11 22.22 -6.19
CA PRO A 733 -19.07 22.71 -5.20
C PRO A 733 -19.18 21.77 -3.99
N THR A 734 -19.29 22.33 -2.78
CA THR A 734 -19.40 21.56 -1.54
C THR A 734 -20.63 20.67 -1.52
N GLU A 735 -21.73 21.08 -2.16
CA GLU A 735 -22.96 20.30 -2.30
C GLU A 735 -22.73 19.04 -3.14
N ALA A 736 -21.93 19.14 -4.20
CA ALA A 736 -21.60 18.01 -5.06
C ALA A 736 -20.73 16.98 -4.31
N ILE A 737 -19.73 17.48 -3.57
CA ILE A 737 -18.86 16.63 -2.73
C ILE A 737 -19.71 15.93 -1.65
N SER A 738 -20.56 16.69 -0.94
CA SER A 738 -21.43 16.15 0.11
C SER A 738 -22.38 15.09 -0.43
N GLY A 739 -22.97 15.32 -1.61
CA GLY A 739 -23.84 14.35 -2.26
C GLY A 739 -23.12 13.03 -2.61
N VAL A 740 -21.84 13.06 -2.96
CA VAL A 740 -21.04 11.84 -3.13
C VAL A 740 -20.85 11.12 -1.79
N LEU A 741 -20.50 11.84 -0.72
CA LEU A 741 -20.31 11.25 0.60
C LEU A 741 -21.59 10.58 1.12
N GLU A 742 -22.76 11.19 0.91
CA GLU A 742 -24.06 10.61 1.29
C GLU A 742 -24.37 9.30 0.57
N ARG A 743 -23.96 9.16 -0.70
CA ARG A 743 -24.11 7.92 -1.48
C ARG A 743 -23.14 6.82 -1.05
N HIS A 744 -22.01 7.18 -0.44
CA HIS A 744 -20.92 6.27 -0.09
C HIS A 744 -20.56 6.34 1.39
N PRO A 745 -21.32 5.70 2.29
CA PRO A 745 -21.09 5.76 3.73
C PRO A 745 -19.68 5.35 4.17
N GLN A 746 -19.10 4.33 3.53
CA GLN A 746 -17.73 3.87 3.84
C GLN A 746 -16.66 4.92 3.50
N LEU A 747 -16.88 5.70 2.44
CA LEU A 747 -16.01 6.83 2.11
C LEU A 747 -16.22 7.97 3.11
N LYS A 748 -17.49 8.29 3.43
CA LYS A 748 -17.84 9.33 4.40
C LYS A 748 -17.18 9.07 5.76
N THR A 749 -17.18 7.82 6.24
CA THR A 749 -16.54 7.46 7.50
C THR A 749 -15.05 7.78 7.54
N LEU A 750 -14.32 7.72 6.41
CA LEU A 750 -12.89 8.08 6.40
C LEU A 750 -12.67 9.57 6.78
N PHE A 751 -13.61 10.44 6.39
CA PHE A 751 -13.55 11.86 6.73
C PHE A 751 -14.16 12.14 8.10
N ASP A 752 -15.35 11.61 8.39
CA ASP A 752 -16.05 11.82 9.66
C ASP A 752 -15.24 11.33 10.88
N ASN A 753 -14.52 10.22 10.72
CA ASN A 753 -13.71 9.62 11.79
C ASN A 753 -12.29 10.22 11.88
N GLY A 754 -11.96 11.18 11.00
CA GLY A 754 -10.69 11.90 11.00
C GLY A 754 -9.49 11.14 10.44
N TRP A 755 -9.71 10.05 9.68
CA TRP A 755 -8.63 9.31 8.98
C TRP A 755 -8.03 10.11 7.82
N LEU A 756 -8.87 10.91 7.17
CA LEU A 756 -8.52 11.84 6.10
C LEU A 756 -9.09 13.21 6.43
N SER A 757 -8.50 14.26 5.83
CA SER A 757 -9.15 15.57 5.82
C SER A 757 -9.64 15.93 4.43
N LEU A 758 -10.68 16.77 4.37
CA LEU A 758 -11.35 17.16 3.13
C LEU A 758 -11.55 18.66 3.08
N GLN A 759 -11.13 19.25 1.95
CA GLN A 759 -11.11 20.68 1.72
C GLN A 759 -11.64 20.99 0.32
N ALA A 760 -12.43 22.05 0.19
CA ALA A 760 -12.95 22.54 -1.09
C ALA A 760 -12.10 23.71 -1.60
N MET A 761 -11.78 23.69 -2.89
CA MET A 761 -11.01 24.73 -3.59
C MET A 761 -11.93 25.56 -4.51
N ASP A 762 -11.80 26.88 -4.42
CA ASP A 762 -12.54 27.83 -5.24
C ASP A 762 -11.97 27.98 -6.67
N GLU A 763 -12.65 28.79 -7.49
CA GLU A 763 -12.19 29.09 -8.85
C GLU A 763 -10.94 30.00 -8.93
N ALA A 764 -10.51 30.58 -7.81
CA ALA A 764 -9.24 31.29 -7.73
C ALA A 764 -8.08 30.36 -7.36
N GLY A 765 -8.35 29.08 -7.04
CA GLY A 765 -7.35 28.13 -6.58
C GLY A 765 -7.05 28.22 -5.08
N ARG A 766 -7.90 28.91 -4.31
CA ARG A 766 -7.78 29.04 -2.86
C ARG A 766 -8.66 27.99 -2.18
N ILE A 767 -8.16 27.44 -1.09
CA ILE A 767 -8.99 26.61 -0.22
C ILE A 767 -10.01 27.52 0.45
N CYS A 768 -11.29 27.24 0.26
CA CYS A 768 -12.41 28.10 0.66
C CYS A 768 -13.31 27.47 1.73
N ALA A 769 -13.28 26.14 1.87
CA ALA A 769 -14.03 25.46 2.92
C ALA A 769 -13.30 24.18 3.39
N ARG A 770 -13.52 23.81 4.64
CA ARG A 770 -13.08 22.56 5.27
C ARG A 770 -14.31 21.77 5.73
N TYR A 771 -14.34 20.48 5.43
CA TYR A 771 -15.41 19.58 5.88
C TYR A 771 -15.17 19.15 7.34
N ASP A 772 -16.22 19.22 8.15
CA ASP A 772 -16.24 18.80 9.56
C ASP A 772 -17.56 18.08 9.87
N GLY A 773 -17.54 16.74 9.90
CA GLY A 773 -18.66 15.93 10.40
C GLY A 773 -20.00 16.03 9.65
N GLY A 774 -20.04 16.64 8.46
CA GLY A 774 -21.27 16.88 7.69
C GLY A 774 -21.47 18.35 7.33
N ASP A 775 -20.76 19.25 8.01
CA ASP A 775 -20.79 20.69 7.75
C ASP A 775 -19.52 21.17 7.04
N TRP A 776 -19.60 22.37 6.48
CA TRP A 776 -18.46 23.05 5.85
C TRP A 776 -18.19 24.36 6.58
N SER A 777 -16.96 24.55 7.04
CA SER A 777 -16.50 25.77 7.69
C SER A 777 -15.48 26.51 6.84
N GLU A 778 -15.38 27.83 6.98
CA GLU A 778 -14.27 28.57 6.38
C GLU A 778 -12.94 28.11 7.01
N PRO A 779 -11.89 27.87 6.20
CA PRO A 779 -10.60 27.47 6.73
C PRO A 779 -10.04 28.58 7.63
N ALA A 780 -9.42 28.20 8.75
CA ALA A 780 -8.82 29.14 9.69
C ALA A 780 -7.84 30.08 8.95
N GLN A 781 -8.19 31.37 8.86
CA GLN A 781 -7.35 32.36 8.18
C GLN A 781 -6.10 32.63 9.03
N ALA A 782 -4.93 32.69 8.38
CA ALA A 782 -3.75 33.26 9.01
C ALA A 782 -4.04 34.71 9.42
N PRO A 783 -3.66 35.17 10.63
CA PRO A 783 -3.83 36.56 11.01
C PRO A 783 -3.10 37.43 9.98
N GLN A 784 -3.83 38.33 9.33
CA GLN A 784 -3.24 39.33 8.44
C GLN A 784 -2.24 40.14 9.26
N ILE A 785 -0.94 39.94 9.00
CA ILE A 785 0.09 40.86 9.47
C ILE A 785 -0.19 42.18 8.76
N ARG A 786 -0.93 43.08 9.42
CA ARG A 786 -1.01 44.47 9.00
C ARG A 786 0.41 45.03 9.09
N ALA A 787 1.02 45.28 7.94
CA ALA A 787 2.23 46.08 7.87
C ALA A 787 1.92 47.43 8.54
N ALA A 788 2.62 47.70 9.64
CA ALA A 788 2.61 48.99 10.31
C ALA A 788 3.59 49.95 9.61
#